data_AF-A0A7V6LH73-F1
#
_entry.id   AF-A0A7V6LH73-F1
#
_cell.length_a   1.000
_cell.length_b   1.000
_cell.length_c   1.000
_cell.angle_alpha   90.00
_cell.angle_beta   90.00
_cell.angle_gamma   90.00
#
_symmetry.space_group_name_H-M   'P 1'
#
loop_
_entity.id
_entity.type
_entity.pdbx_description
1 polymer ?
#
loop_
_entity_poly.entity_id
_entity_poly.type
_entity_poly.pdbx_seq_one_letter_code
_entity_poly.pdbx_strand_id
1 'polypeptide(L)'
;MMNVVHSGWIGGIVCLMTAQIVCAALPQDAQVVQAEAMTLSSGWSVLEHDPKAWYAGRPFGQMLSGRNGEPGAATATVTLPVGGRYRVWVRYLDIITHRARTGFAVTAEQEDRQVARAEMGAEEVSPRTTPEGEKKWGSGYSRWMWRAAEFDAAAGPLRLAVEKLHAVPVTAYTRSLDVMIVTTNLMYEPRVTDLTPFYLKVRMLPEQKVPAVIHFWGRRPFAPWYTDHANINLKGIVRSIYAGSEDKPGIRMAAGDESPWVDVSSYLAYGGLNQISLYAMRVYGKPEPEAAFEVFFSKTPSEDGLMQRETRRGTGDGYIFAIDLTDYRLVTERVGSEASLAMARAVPQVPGKPPSAFPFFTGMALREDRSSAQAVTNELEALRLIGVNDAKRRPSHFFFHHTAAPGCLGQPDRARIDALFMDVARKHPDRSGWIAINLMDEPGFDFKHIEACAACQQGFAPFLEQAGVPQDMRTGLTLNNNPEGTNAQQKVSYYYTRRYMNHLMTEMLRAGHTSVQRHMPGVPTTANFACELLEGNLVSRCVDWFEIFGSGALTYGWHEDWGGWARTRQINGYYVDVMRAACRKPGIEFGIYNILARTPWEIQARAFLEFGHGVRSMHFFNYGPYYAITSDANSHRPEIYDAIKRVTFTMGAVERDVLASRPARGDVAQLLSVSGDIWYATRDNVFGKERTWLHLLLRHCRVSCDILHEDELAASLAPYRVLFANDAHLKRAALAPLTAWVRDGGVLVLGAGALTSDEFGAPLGLDKALGFSREPLVLRDLPGRAEYEMPRLKPLGEYRGMPLLCGTNAPLEHAVAAGRGRIVQTGFFPGISYIATSKRPDAAEYSVLDFEAAHRNWMTAFLGTLDVRPRIRVTPYNIEVNLLESAEADVLAVSNWSGKRATVSIEIDRAPAYRAVEPVAGRLIEKSITQQTLRLVLEVDAGDLVRLAR
;
A
#
# COMPACT_ATOMS: atom_id res chain seq x y z
N MET A 1 -24.55 27.98 59.96
CA MET A 1 -25.72 27.13 60.30
C MET A 1 -25.42 25.74 59.76
N MET A 2 -24.88 24.87 60.63
CA MET A 2 -25.60 23.79 61.34
C MET A 2 -26.02 22.70 60.35
N ASN A 3 -25.23 21.61 60.24
CA ASN A 3 -25.24 20.37 61.05
C ASN A 3 -26.52 19.54 60.77
N VAL A 4 -26.45 18.25 60.43
CA VAL A 4 -26.04 17.09 61.25
C VAL A 4 -25.82 15.91 60.26
N VAL A 5 -24.62 15.30 60.11
CA VAL A 5 -23.97 14.22 60.90
C VAL A 5 -24.78 12.93 61.00
N HIS A 6 -24.34 11.86 60.33
CA HIS A 6 -24.11 10.57 61.02
C HIS A 6 -22.99 9.75 60.38
N SER A 7 -22.10 9.33 61.27
CA SER A 7 -20.82 8.65 61.15
C SER A 7 -21.01 7.13 61.20
N GLY A 8 -20.06 6.35 60.67
CA GLY A 8 -20.07 4.89 60.85
C GLY A 8 -18.93 4.11 60.17
N TRP A 9 -17.70 4.27 60.68
CA TRP A 9 -16.66 3.24 60.90
C TRP A 9 -16.41 2.15 59.83
N ILE A 10 -15.28 2.22 59.11
CA ILE A 10 -14.01 1.48 59.36
C ILE A 10 -14.16 -0.05 59.26
N GLY A 11 -13.76 -0.57 58.10
CA GLY A 11 -13.33 -1.95 57.88
C GLY A 11 -12.23 -1.93 56.83
N GLY A 12 -10.98 -1.85 57.27
CA GLY A 12 -9.82 -1.87 56.40
C GLY A 12 -9.68 -3.22 55.71
N ILE A 13 -9.73 -3.23 54.38
CA ILE A 13 -9.12 -4.27 53.58
C ILE A 13 -7.87 -3.65 52.99
N VAL A 14 -6.74 -4.02 53.58
CA VAL A 14 -5.42 -3.88 52.98
C VAL A 14 -5.46 -4.67 51.68
N CYS A 15 -5.70 -4.00 50.55
CA CYS A 15 -5.35 -4.53 49.24
C CYS A 15 -3.83 -4.62 49.20
N LEU A 16 -3.30 -5.75 49.64
CA LEU A 16 -1.98 -6.24 49.26
C LEU A 16 -1.96 -6.30 47.73
N MET A 17 -1.50 -5.21 47.11
CA MET A 17 -0.96 -5.27 45.76
C MET A 17 0.31 -6.10 45.85
N THR A 18 0.17 -7.42 45.74
CA THR A 18 1.29 -8.29 45.41
C THR A 18 1.79 -7.84 44.05
N ALA A 19 2.98 -7.24 44.03
CA ALA A 19 3.76 -7.11 42.82
C ALA A 19 3.94 -8.52 42.27
N GLN A 20 3.19 -8.85 41.21
CA GLN A 20 3.41 -10.09 40.48
C GLN A 20 4.79 -9.99 39.83
N ILE A 21 5.77 -10.61 40.47
CA ILE A 21 7.00 -11.05 39.82
C ILE A 21 6.54 -12.11 38.82
N VAL A 22 6.51 -11.74 37.54
CA VAL A 22 6.18 -12.66 36.45
C VAL A 22 7.33 -13.66 36.31
N CYS A 23 7.23 -14.78 37.02
CA CYS A 23 8.09 -15.94 36.82
C CYS A 23 7.37 -16.97 35.93
N ALA A 24 8.07 -17.36 34.86
CA ALA A 24 7.76 -18.38 33.85
C ALA A 24 6.59 -18.10 32.89
N ALA A 25 6.88 -18.15 31.59
CA ALA A 25 5.91 -17.96 30.51
C ALA A 25 4.90 -19.13 30.39
N LEU A 26 5.28 -20.33 30.83
CA LEU A 26 4.42 -21.51 30.95
C LEU A 26 4.22 -21.88 32.43
N PRO A 27 3.06 -22.45 32.81
CA PRO A 27 2.90 -23.11 34.10
C PRO A 27 3.99 -24.17 34.32
N GLN A 28 4.52 -24.28 35.54
CA GLN A 28 5.63 -25.20 35.86
C GLN A 28 5.29 -26.68 35.58
N ASP A 29 4.01 -27.03 35.65
CA ASP A 29 3.48 -28.36 35.41
C ASP A 29 3.03 -28.61 33.96
N ALA A 30 3.17 -27.61 33.08
CA ALA A 30 2.70 -27.69 31.70
C ALA A 30 3.51 -28.69 30.87
N GLN A 31 2.82 -29.54 30.12
CA GLN A 31 3.43 -30.44 29.15
C GLN A 31 3.02 -30.05 27.74
N VAL A 32 4.00 -29.86 26.87
CA VAL A 32 3.82 -29.39 25.50
C VAL A 32 3.98 -30.56 24.54
N VAL A 33 3.01 -30.74 23.65
CA VAL A 33 3.08 -31.68 22.53
C VAL A 33 3.05 -30.87 21.24
N GLN A 34 4.11 -30.96 20.45
CA GLN A 34 4.18 -30.36 19.11
C GLN A 34 3.72 -31.37 18.06
N ALA A 35 3.23 -30.88 16.92
CA ALA A 35 2.77 -31.71 15.81
C ALA A 35 3.80 -32.73 15.35
N GLU A 36 5.07 -32.32 15.21
CA GLU A 36 6.20 -33.15 14.79
C GLU A 36 6.57 -34.25 15.78
N ALA A 37 6.17 -34.12 17.05
CA ALA A 37 6.40 -35.12 18.08
C ALA A 37 5.32 -36.20 18.14
N MET A 38 4.24 -36.06 17.35
CA MET A 38 3.14 -37.02 17.35
C MET A 38 3.43 -38.25 16.48
N THR A 39 3.01 -39.41 16.94
CA THR A 39 3.00 -40.66 16.15
C THR A 39 1.78 -40.67 15.24
N LEU A 40 2.00 -40.79 13.92
CA LEU A 40 0.94 -40.71 12.91
C LEU A 40 0.55 -42.11 12.41
N SER A 41 -0.75 -42.34 12.24
CA SER A 41 -1.26 -43.39 11.35
C SER A 41 -1.54 -42.82 9.95
N SER A 42 -2.22 -43.58 9.08
CA SER A 42 -2.72 -43.10 7.79
C SER A 42 -3.55 -41.81 7.90
N GLY A 43 -3.61 -41.03 6.83
CA GLY A 43 -4.47 -39.85 6.73
C GLY A 43 -4.00 -38.58 7.46
N TRP A 44 -2.94 -38.60 8.27
CA TRP A 44 -2.35 -37.38 8.83
C TRP A 44 -0.91 -37.21 8.36
N SER A 45 -0.49 -35.96 8.17
CA SER A 45 0.87 -35.62 7.77
C SER A 45 1.37 -34.41 8.53
N VAL A 46 2.65 -34.39 8.88
CA VAL A 46 3.30 -33.19 9.41
C VAL A 46 3.87 -32.38 8.26
N LEU A 47 3.62 -31.07 8.27
CA LEU A 47 4.00 -30.13 7.22
C LEU A 47 4.82 -28.98 7.80
N GLU A 48 5.84 -28.59 7.06
CA GLU A 48 6.56 -27.34 7.28
C GLU A 48 5.68 -26.12 7.03
N HIS A 49 6.04 -24.99 7.64
CA HIS A 49 5.43 -23.71 7.28
C HIS A 49 5.83 -23.32 5.84
N ASP A 50 4.83 -23.10 5.00
CA ASP A 50 5.02 -22.47 3.69
C ASP A 50 5.08 -20.94 3.85
N PRO A 51 6.20 -20.27 3.52
CA PRO A 51 6.29 -18.81 3.56
C PRO A 51 5.28 -18.10 2.64
N LYS A 52 4.69 -18.82 1.68
CA LYS A 52 3.62 -18.34 0.78
C LYS A 52 2.22 -18.62 1.32
N ALA A 53 2.09 -19.16 2.53
CA ALA A 53 0.80 -19.39 3.15
C ALA A 53 0.01 -18.09 3.33
N TRP A 54 -1.30 -18.14 3.06
CA TRP A 54 -2.19 -16.97 3.08
C TRP A 54 -2.80 -16.67 4.46
N TYR A 55 -2.56 -17.52 5.46
CA TYR A 55 -3.09 -17.32 6.81
C TYR A 55 -2.21 -16.37 7.63
N ALA A 56 -2.81 -15.67 8.59
CA ALA A 56 -2.07 -14.77 9.46
C ALA A 56 -1.39 -15.51 10.62
N GLY A 57 -0.09 -15.22 10.82
CA GLY A 57 0.77 -15.87 11.82
C GLY A 57 1.48 -17.11 11.27
N ARG A 58 2.12 -17.88 12.14
CA ARG A 58 2.90 -19.08 11.80
C ARG A 58 2.61 -20.24 12.76
N PRO A 59 2.63 -21.50 12.29
CA PRO A 59 2.68 -22.65 13.20
C PRO A 59 3.95 -22.61 14.04
N PHE A 60 3.85 -23.08 15.28
CA PHE A 60 5.00 -23.29 16.14
C PHE A 60 5.70 -24.59 15.75
N GLY A 61 6.93 -24.51 15.25
CA GLY A 61 7.58 -25.63 14.58
C GLY A 61 6.84 -26.02 13.30
N GLN A 62 6.42 -27.28 13.21
CA GLN A 62 5.65 -27.83 12.10
C GLN A 62 4.14 -27.84 12.43
N MET A 63 3.30 -28.19 11.45
CA MET A 63 1.86 -28.37 11.68
C MET A 63 1.38 -29.74 11.21
N LEU A 64 0.51 -30.34 12.01
CA LEU A 64 -0.22 -31.54 11.68
C LEU A 64 -1.38 -31.18 10.75
N SER A 65 -1.50 -31.85 9.60
CA SER A 65 -2.51 -31.60 8.57
C SER A 65 -3.36 -32.84 8.30
N GLY A 66 -4.67 -32.69 8.44
CA GLY A 66 -5.68 -33.72 8.19
C GLY A 66 -6.50 -33.50 6.91
N ARG A 67 -5.93 -32.84 5.89
CA ARG A 67 -6.68 -32.33 4.72
C ARG A 67 -7.28 -33.40 3.79
N ASN A 68 -6.71 -34.60 3.77
CA ASN A 68 -7.21 -35.71 2.95
C ASN A 68 -8.46 -36.35 3.57
N GLY A 69 -9.13 -37.22 2.81
CA GLY A 69 -10.29 -37.99 3.27
C GLY A 69 -9.96 -39.32 3.94
N GLU A 70 -8.67 -39.67 4.10
CA GLU A 70 -8.29 -40.97 4.65
C GLU A 70 -8.47 -41.00 6.18
N PRO A 71 -8.99 -42.10 6.75
CA PRO A 71 -9.10 -42.25 8.19
C PRO A 71 -7.72 -42.39 8.85
N GLY A 72 -7.68 -42.04 10.13
CA GLY A 72 -6.56 -42.29 11.02
C GLY A 72 -6.40 -41.22 12.10
N ALA A 73 -5.39 -41.41 12.95
CA ALA A 73 -5.11 -40.63 14.13
C ALA A 73 -3.67 -40.13 14.18
N ALA A 74 -3.45 -39.02 14.89
CA ALA A 74 -2.15 -38.62 15.38
C ALA A 74 -2.16 -38.72 16.91
N THR A 75 -1.16 -39.37 17.51
CA THR A 75 -1.16 -39.67 18.95
C THR A 75 0.12 -39.23 19.64
N ALA A 76 0.03 -38.85 20.91
CA ALA A 76 1.16 -38.52 21.75
C ALA A 76 0.89 -38.97 23.18
N THR A 77 1.93 -39.27 23.95
CA THR A 77 1.80 -39.62 25.37
C THR A 77 2.51 -38.57 26.21
N VAL A 78 1.80 -38.03 27.20
CA VAL A 78 2.34 -37.13 28.24
C VAL A 78 2.27 -37.83 29.60
N THR A 79 3.05 -37.40 30.59
CA THR A 79 3.11 -38.07 31.91
C THR A 79 2.68 -37.14 33.04
N LEU A 80 1.42 -37.21 33.45
CA LEU A 80 0.85 -36.31 34.46
C LEU A 80 1.50 -36.51 35.83
N PRO A 81 2.07 -35.46 36.45
CA PRO A 81 2.86 -35.61 37.67
C PRO A 81 2.00 -35.87 38.91
N VAL A 82 0.74 -35.42 38.92
CA VAL A 82 -0.20 -35.57 40.03
C VAL A 82 -1.60 -35.89 39.54
N GLY A 83 -2.42 -36.52 40.37
CA GLY A 83 -3.85 -36.67 40.07
C GLY A 83 -4.60 -35.35 40.31
N GLY A 84 -5.58 -35.04 39.47
CA GLY A 84 -6.39 -33.83 39.62
C GLY A 84 -7.12 -33.42 38.36
N ARG A 85 -7.61 -32.18 38.37
CA ARG A 85 -8.29 -31.56 37.24
C ARG A 85 -7.28 -30.89 36.32
N TYR A 86 -7.31 -31.27 35.06
CA TYR A 86 -6.43 -30.79 34.01
C TYR A 86 -7.21 -30.06 32.93
N ARG A 87 -6.49 -29.26 32.15
CA ARG A 87 -6.93 -28.68 30.90
C ARG A 87 -5.93 -29.00 29.80
N VAL A 88 -6.43 -29.50 28.66
CA VAL A 88 -5.68 -29.57 27.41
C VAL A 88 -6.07 -28.39 26.53
N TRP A 89 -5.11 -27.53 26.25
CA TRP A 89 -5.19 -26.48 25.25
C TRP A 89 -4.71 -27.01 23.90
N VAL A 90 -5.38 -26.63 22.82
CA VAL A 90 -5.04 -27.01 21.45
C VAL A 90 -5.03 -25.76 20.60
N ARG A 91 -3.92 -25.52 19.92
CA ARG A 91 -3.78 -24.45 18.93
C ARG A 91 -4.01 -25.01 17.54
N TYR A 92 -4.99 -24.46 16.84
CA TYR A 92 -5.34 -24.88 15.48
C TYR A 92 -5.66 -23.69 14.60
N LEU A 93 -5.53 -23.89 13.29
CA LEU A 93 -5.85 -22.88 12.30
C LEU A 93 -7.36 -22.89 12.00
N ASP A 94 -8.00 -21.77 12.31
CA ASP A 94 -9.42 -21.55 12.11
C ASP A 94 -9.68 -20.74 10.83
N ILE A 95 -10.56 -21.23 9.96
CA ILE A 95 -10.91 -20.59 8.67
C ILE A 95 -12.40 -20.22 8.72
N ILE A 96 -12.76 -18.95 8.44
CA ILE A 96 -14.14 -18.47 8.64
C ILE A 96 -15.13 -19.22 7.72
N THR A 97 -14.73 -19.47 6.46
CA THR A 97 -15.54 -20.21 5.48
C THR A 97 -15.12 -21.69 5.41
N HIS A 98 -15.89 -22.50 4.67
CA HIS A 98 -15.60 -23.92 4.43
C HIS A 98 -15.61 -24.82 5.68
N ARG A 99 -16.65 -24.74 6.53
CA ARG A 99 -16.74 -25.49 7.80
C ARG A 99 -17.51 -26.80 7.77
N ALA A 100 -18.32 -27.01 6.72
CA ALA A 100 -19.13 -28.21 6.62
C ALA A 100 -18.23 -29.46 6.57
N ARG A 101 -18.37 -30.33 7.58
CA ARG A 101 -17.64 -31.60 7.71
C ARG A 101 -16.12 -31.46 7.88
N THR A 102 -15.64 -30.34 8.41
CA THR A 102 -14.19 -30.08 8.51
C THR A 102 -13.59 -30.31 9.88
N GLY A 103 -14.39 -30.62 10.90
CA GLY A 103 -13.89 -30.75 12.27
C GLY A 103 -13.02 -31.98 12.53
N PHE A 104 -12.34 -31.93 13.67
CA PHE A 104 -11.56 -33.01 14.26
C PHE A 104 -11.88 -33.14 15.75
N ALA A 105 -11.67 -34.32 16.33
CA ALA A 105 -11.76 -34.57 17.75
C ALA A 105 -10.36 -34.64 18.36
N VAL A 106 -10.23 -34.12 19.56
CA VAL A 106 -9.09 -34.36 20.45
C VAL A 106 -9.59 -35.21 21.62
N THR A 107 -9.02 -36.40 21.78
CA THR A 107 -9.33 -37.30 22.88
C THR A 107 -8.14 -37.42 23.83
N ALA A 108 -8.44 -37.58 25.11
CA ALA A 108 -7.48 -37.89 26.15
C ALA A 108 -7.90 -39.23 26.79
N GLU A 109 -6.97 -40.17 26.86
CA GLU A 109 -7.19 -41.54 27.33
C GLU A 109 -6.16 -41.91 28.39
N GLN A 110 -6.62 -42.56 29.45
CA GLN A 110 -5.79 -43.09 30.53
C GLN A 110 -6.32 -44.50 30.89
N GLU A 111 -5.43 -45.49 30.97
CA GLU A 111 -5.79 -46.90 31.27
C GLU A 111 -6.94 -47.41 30.38
N ASP A 112 -6.85 -47.16 29.07
CA ASP A 112 -7.86 -47.51 28.05
C ASP A 112 -9.26 -46.89 28.27
N ARG A 113 -9.37 -45.90 29.17
CA ARG A 113 -10.58 -45.11 29.39
C ARG A 113 -10.40 -43.70 28.83
N GLN A 114 -11.34 -43.28 27.97
CA GLN A 114 -11.43 -41.89 27.53
C GLN A 114 -11.84 -40.99 28.71
N VAL A 115 -10.95 -40.09 29.12
CA VAL A 115 -11.19 -39.09 30.19
C VAL A 115 -11.63 -37.74 29.62
N ALA A 116 -11.33 -37.45 28.36
CA ALA A 116 -11.81 -36.25 27.66
C ALA A 116 -12.07 -36.50 26.17
N ARG A 117 -13.06 -35.80 25.61
CA ARG A 117 -13.24 -35.66 24.16
C ARG A 117 -13.75 -34.25 23.86
N ALA A 118 -13.06 -33.54 22.97
CA ALA A 118 -13.48 -32.24 22.50
C ALA A 118 -13.42 -32.16 20.97
N GLU A 119 -14.49 -31.65 20.38
CA GLU A 119 -14.60 -31.42 18.95
C GLU A 119 -14.22 -29.97 18.62
N MET A 120 -13.43 -29.80 17.56
CA MET A 120 -12.87 -28.51 17.15
C MET A 120 -13.05 -28.30 15.65
N GLY A 121 -13.40 -27.08 15.25
CA GLY A 121 -13.64 -26.73 13.84
C GLY A 121 -14.84 -27.45 13.22
N ALA A 122 -15.76 -27.92 14.08
CA ALA A 122 -17.00 -28.61 13.71
C ALA A 122 -18.21 -27.66 13.69
N GLU A 123 -18.08 -26.49 14.29
CA GLU A 123 -19.13 -25.47 14.36
C GLU A 123 -19.51 -24.97 12.96
N GLU A 124 -20.81 -24.76 12.68
CA GLU A 124 -21.28 -24.24 11.38
C GLU A 124 -20.76 -22.83 11.09
N VAL A 125 -20.62 -22.03 12.15
CA VAL A 125 -20.13 -20.65 12.12
C VAL A 125 -18.88 -20.55 12.99
N SER A 126 -17.86 -19.84 12.51
CA SER A 126 -16.63 -19.64 13.29
C SER A 126 -16.93 -18.93 14.61
N PRO A 127 -16.38 -19.40 15.74
CA PRO A 127 -16.41 -18.64 16.98
C PRO A 127 -15.81 -17.23 16.86
N ARG A 128 -15.01 -16.96 15.82
CA ARG A 128 -14.38 -15.65 15.57
C ARG A 128 -15.28 -14.63 14.89
N THR A 129 -16.47 -15.00 14.40
CA THR A 129 -17.36 -14.03 13.72
C THR A 129 -18.23 -13.24 14.69
N THR A 130 -18.21 -13.54 15.98
CA THR A 130 -18.85 -12.69 16.99
C THR A 130 -17.90 -11.54 17.37
N PRO A 131 -18.41 -10.38 17.82
CA PRO A 131 -17.55 -9.28 18.30
C PRO A 131 -16.57 -9.72 19.39
N GLU A 132 -17.01 -10.60 20.30
CA GLU A 132 -16.18 -11.14 21.39
C GLU A 132 -15.08 -12.05 20.85
N GLY A 133 -15.41 -12.91 19.88
CA GLY A 133 -14.46 -13.82 19.25
C GLY A 133 -13.46 -13.09 18.37
N GLU A 134 -13.91 -12.09 17.61
CA GLU A 134 -13.06 -11.21 16.82
C GLU A 134 -12.09 -10.44 17.73
N LYS A 135 -12.58 -9.90 18.85
CA LYS A 135 -11.74 -9.24 19.85
C LYS A 135 -10.72 -10.19 20.47
N LYS A 136 -11.08 -11.45 20.68
CA LYS A 136 -10.23 -12.47 21.32
C LYS A 136 -9.15 -13.03 20.40
N TRP A 137 -9.49 -13.42 19.17
CA TRP A 137 -8.59 -14.13 18.25
C TRP A 137 -8.21 -13.34 17.00
N GLY A 138 -8.82 -12.17 16.79
CA GLY A 138 -8.59 -11.30 15.65
C GLY A 138 -9.53 -11.55 14.47
N SER A 139 -9.70 -10.50 13.67
CA SER A 139 -10.46 -10.50 12.42
C SER A 139 -9.69 -11.13 11.26
N GLY A 140 -10.39 -11.35 10.14
CA GLY A 140 -9.83 -11.85 8.89
C GLY A 140 -10.14 -13.31 8.60
N TYR A 141 -9.89 -13.69 7.35
CA TYR A 141 -10.34 -14.95 6.76
C TYR A 141 -9.82 -16.21 7.51
N SER A 142 -8.58 -16.20 8.00
CA SER A 142 -8.04 -17.27 8.86
C SER A 142 -7.12 -16.76 9.97
N ARG A 143 -7.16 -17.45 11.12
CA ARG A 143 -6.34 -17.17 12.31
C ARG A 143 -6.01 -18.44 13.07
N TRP A 144 -4.83 -18.50 13.66
CA TRP A 144 -4.53 -19.47 14.71
C TRP A 144 -5.30 -19.11 15.97
N MET A 145 -6.01 -20.08 16.55
CA MET A 145 -6.76 -19.89 17.78
C MET A 145 -6.52 -21.03 18.77
N TRP A 146 -6.74 -20.73 20.04
CA TRP A 146 -6.66 -21.69 21.13
C TRP A 146 -8.04 -22.12 21.60
N ARG A 147 -8.23 -23.43 21.76
CA ARG A 147 -9.40 -24.04 22.41
C ARG A 147 -8.94 -24.97 23.52
N ALA A 148 -9.82 -25.20 24.49
CA ALA A 148 -9.52 -26.03 25.64
C ALA A 148 -10.57 -27.13 25.83
N ALA A 149 -10.13 -28.23 26.45
CA ALA A 149 -10.99 -29.22 27.08
C ALA A 149 -10.48 -29.48 28.50
N GLU A 150 -11.40 -29.55 29.47
CA GLU A 150 -11.07 -29.90 30.85
C GLU A 150 -11.45 -31.34 31.15
N PHE A 151 -10.68 -31.99 32.02
CA PHE A 151 -10.91 -33.37 32.42
C PHE A 151 -10.25 -33.66 33.77
N ASP A 152 -10.72 -34.70 34.44
CA ASP A 152 -10.06 -35.26 35.62
C ASP A 152 -9.22 -36.46 35.21
N ALA A 153 -7.99 -36.55 35.73
CA ALA A 153 -7.07 -37.65 35.47
C ALA A 153 -6.23 -38.00 36.70
N ALA A 154 -5.79 -39.25 36.79
CA ALA A 154 -4.82 -39.70 37.78
C ALA A 154 -3.38 -39.33 37.36
N ALA A 155 -2.45 -39.35 38.31
CA ALA A 155 -1.03 -39.27 38.00
C ALA A 155 -0.61 -40.45 37.11
N GLY A 156 0.26 -40.22 36.13
CA GLY A 156 0.74 -41.26 35.22
C GLY A 156 0.55 -40.93 33.74
N PRO A 157 0.73 -41.91 32.84
CA PRO A 157 0.64 -41.71 31.40
C PRO A 157 -0.77 -41.26 30.98
N LEU A 158 -0.83 -40.31 30.05
CA LEU A 158 -2.04 -39.86 29.38
C LEU A 158 -1.78 -39.88 27.88
N ARG A 159 -2.59 -40.63 27.13
CA ARG A 159 -2.55 -40.68 25.68
C ARG A 159 -3.48 -39.61 25.11
N LEU A 160 -2.92 -38.70 24.32
CA LEU A 160 -3.66 -37.74 23.52
C LEU A 160 -3.79 -38.29 22.10
N ALA A 161 -4.98 -38.18 21.50
CA ALA A 161 -5.19 -38.52 20.10
C ALA A 161 -5.99 -37.44 19.36
N VAL A 162 -5.70 -37.29 18.07
CA VAL A 162 -6.41 -36.40 17.14
C VAL A 162 -6.99 -37.21 16.02
N GLU A 163 -8.31 -37.11 15.82
CA GLU A 163 -9.04 -37.89 14.83
C GLU A 163 -9.96 -37.02 13.99
N LYS A 164 -10.21 -37.39 12.73
CA LYS A 164 -11.17 -36.67 11.88
C LYS A 164 -12.59 -36.99 12.29
N LEU A 165 -13.48 -36.00 12.35
CA LEU A 165 -14.91 -36.26 12.51
C LEU A 165 -15.55 -36.80 11.22
N HIS A 166 -14.98 -36.46 10.06
CA HIS A 166 -15.48 -36.89 8.77
C HIS A 166 -14.33 -37.26 7.81
N ALA A 167 -14.43 -38.44 7.20
CA ALA A 167 -13.50 -38.95 6.19
C ALA A 167 -13.75 -38.31 4.81
N VAL A 168 -13.60 -36.99 4.71
CA VAL A 168 -13.74 -36.22 3.46
C VAL A 168 -12.54 -35.31 3.25
N PRO A 169 -12.10 -35.11 1.99
CA PRO A 169 -11.10 -34.09 1.67
C PRO A 169 -11.61 -32.69 1.99
N VAL A 170 -10.72 -31.81 2.45
CA VAL A 170 -11.02 -30.41 2.80
C VAL A 170 -10.02 -29.46 2.14
N THR A 171 -10.32 -28.16 2.16
CA THR A 171 -9.47 -27.11 1.57
C THR A 171 -8.09 -27.07 2.25
N ALA A 172 -7.10 -26.51 1.56
CA ALA A 172 -5.73 -26.37 2.08
C ALA A 172 -5.72 -25.64 3.43
N TYR A 173 -4.96 -26.20 4.38
CA TYR A 173 -4.80 -25.72 5.76
C TYR A 173 -6.02 -25.89 6.69
N THR A 174 -7.14 -26.43 6.21
CA THR A 174 -8.22 -26.91 7.10
C THR A 174 -7.79 -28.19 7.82
N ARG A 175 -8.19 -28.36 9.10
CA ARG A 175 -7.66 -29.41 10.01
C ARG A 175 -6.15 -29.31 10.19
N SER A 176 -5.67 -28.10 10.45
CA SER A 176 -4.27 -27.87 10.82
C SER A 176 -4.17 -27.50 12.28
N LEU A 177 -3.31 -28.20 13.03
CA LEU A 177 -2.94 -27.87 14.41
C LEU A 177 -1.43 -28.02 14.59
N ASP A 178 -0.86 -27.27 15.51
CA ASP A 178 0.60 -27.24 15.72
C ASP A 178 1.00 -27.64 17.13
N VAL A 179 0.21 -27.24 18.15
CA VAL A 179 0.59 -27.45 19.56
C VAL A 179 -0.58 -27.85 20.44
N MET A 180 -0.32 -28.75 21.39
CA MET A 180 -1.15 -28.98 22.57
C MET A 180 -0.39 -28.69 23.86
N ILE A 181 -1.08 -28.17 24.87
CA ILE A 181 -0.52 -27.90 26.20
C ILE A 181 -1.45 -28.48 27.26
N VAL A 182 -0.92 -29.38 28.11
CA VAL A 182 -1.66 -29.98 29.23
C VAL A 182 -1.16 -29.40 30.54
N THR A 183 -2.06 -28.88 31.39
CA THR A 183 -1.70 -28.28 32.69
C THR A 183 -2.86 -28.37 33.70
N THR A 184 -2.54 -28.36 34.98
CA THR A 184 -3.48 -28.21 36.11
C THR A 184 -3.90 -26.76 36.32
N ASN A 185 -3.22 -25.77 35.70
CA ASN A 185 -3.58 -24.37 35.84
C ASN A 185 -4.80 -24.02 34.96
N LEU A 186 -6.00 -24.14 35.52
CA LEU A 186 -7.26 -23.84 34.84
C LEU A 186 -7.48 -22.33 34.57
N MET A 187 -6.64 -21.46 35.12
CA MET A 187 -6.71 -20.02 34.83
C MET A 187 -5.72 -19.60 33.74
N TYR A 188 -4.80 -20.47 33.36
CA TYR A 188 -3.84 -20.22 32.30
C TYR A 188 -4.51 -20.30 30.93
N GLU A 189 -4.33 -19.25 30.13
CA GLU A 189 -4.67 -19.21 28.71
C GLU A 189 -3.38 -18.97 27.90
N PRO A 190 -2.97 -19.90 27.02
CA PRO A 190 -1.69 -19.85 26.35
C PRO A 190 -1.61 -18.82 25.24
N ARG A 191 -0.40 -18.29 25.06
CA ARG A 191 0.06 -17.61 23.85
C ARG A 191 1.14 -18.46 23.21
N VAL A 192 1.24 -18.42 21.89
CA VAL A 192 2.33 -19.12 21.20
C VAL A 192 3.71 -18.60 21.63
N THR A 193 3.81 -17.31 21.97
CA THR A 193 5.06 -16.70 22.45
C THR A 193 5.48 -17.19 23.83
N ASP A 194 4.60 -17.84 24.60
CA ASP A 194 4.97 -18.45 25.88
C ASP A 194 5.94 -19.64 25.69
N LEU A 195 5.97 -20.22 24.48
CA LEU A 195 6.89 -21.28 24.07
C LEU A 195 8.25 -20.73 23.60
N THR A 196 8.34 -19.41 23.38
CA THR A 196 9.55 -18.70 22.92
C THR A 196 9.80 -17.45 23.76
N PRO A 197 10.07 -17.63 25.06
CA PRO A 197 10.27 -16.51 25.95
C PRO A 197 11.50 -15.71 25.53
N PHE A 198 11.39 -14.38 25.62
CA PHE A 198 12.46 -13.47 25.25
C PHE A 198 12.56 -12.40 26.32
N TYR A 199 13.71 -12.35 26.97
CA TYR A 199 13.95 -11.52 28.13
C TYR A 199 14.85 -10.34 27.78
N LEU A 200 14.49 -9.17 28.30
CA LEU A 200 15.36 -8.01 28.33
C LEU A 200 15.81 -7.74 29.77
N LYS A 201 17.02 -7.21 29.90
CA LYS A 201 17.45 -6.51 31.11
C LYS A 201 18.11 -5.21 30.70
N VAL A 202 17.92 -4.15 31.47
CA VAL A 202 18.56 -2.86 31.24
C VAL A 202 19.42 -2.50 32.43
N ARG A 203 20.64 -2.03 32.16
CA ARG A 203 21.51 -1.38 33.13
C ARG A 203 21.69 0.09 32.74
N MET A 204 21.39 1.02 33.63
CA MET A 204 21.75 2.42 33.44
C MET A 204 23.24 2.59 33.68
N LEU A 205 23.94 3.18 32.72
CA LEU A 205 25.38 3.36 32.80
C LEU A 205 25.73 4.52 33.76
N PRO A 206 26.96 4.58 34.29
CA PRO A 206 27.39 5.65 35.20
C PRO A 206 27.18 7.07 34.66
N GLU A 207 27.18 7.24 33.34
CA GLU A 207 27.01 8.51 32.66
C GLU A 207 25.53 8.94 32.52
N GLN A 208 24.58 8.11 32.93
CA GLN A 208 23.15 8.45 32.86
C GLN A 208 22.85 9.62 33.81
N LYS A 209 22.52 10.78 33.24
CA LYS A 209 22.42 12.05 33.98
C LYS A 209 21.27 12.10 34.98
N VAL A 210 20.13 11.50 34.62
CA VAL A 210 18.91 11.54 35.43
C VAL A 210 18.28 10.16 35.52
N PRO A 211 17.69 9.80 36.67
CA PRO A 211 16.92 8.57 36.78
C PRO A 211 15.78 8.51 35.77
N ALA A 212 15.68 7.42 35.02
CA ALA A 212 14.70 7.26 33.94
C ALA A 212 14.10 5.85 33.92
N VAL A 213 13.02 5.68 33.16
CA VAL A 213 12.56 4.36 32.72
C VAL A 213 12.94 4.16 31.25
N ILE A 214 13.00 2.92 30.79
CA ILE A 214 13.12 2.62 29.36
C ILE A 214 11.75 2.31 28.79
N HIS A 215 11.24 3.19 27.94
CA HIS A 215 10.03 2.95 27.17
C HIS A 215 10.26 1.84 26.14
N PHE A 216 9.27 0.96 25.99
CA PHE A 216 9.24 -0.14 25.04
C PHE A 216 8.04 0.04 24.13
N TRP A 217 8.28 0.16 22.83
CA TRP A 217 7.24 0.22 21.82
C TRP A 217 7.78 -0.23 20.47
N GLY A 218 6.95 -0.86 19.63
CA GLY A 218 7.42 -1.32 18.33
C GLY A 218 6.32 -1.74 17.37
N ARG A 219 6.75 -2.12 16.17
CA ARG A 219 5.93 -2.67 15.09
C ARG A 219 6.05 -4.19 15.06
N ARG A 220 4.91 -4.85 14.87
CA ARG A 220 4.77 -6.29 14.67
C ARG A 220 4.70 -6.61 13.16
N PRO A 221 5.11 -7.83 12.76
CA PRO A 221 5.07 -8.28 11.36
C PRO A 221 3.65 -8.50 10.81
N PHE A 222 2.63 -8.57 11.67
CA PHE A 222 1.22 -8.69 11.27
C PHE A 222 0.29 -8.10 12.34
N ALA A 223 -0.98 -7.90 11.95
CA ALA A 223 -2.00 -7.32 12.81
C ALA A 223 -2.18 -8.09 14.15
N PRO A 224 -2.30 -7.40 15.30
CA PRO A 224 -2.22 -5.94 15.45
C PRO A 224 -0.80 -5.44 15.18
N TRP A 225 -0.67 -4.40 14.35
CA TRP A 225 0.61 -4.00 13.75
C TRP A 225 1.59 -3.36 14.73
N TYR A 226 1.17 -3.05 15.96
CA TYR A 226 2.01 -2.41 16.96
C TYR A 226 1.93 -3.15 18.29
N THR A 227 3.00 -3.07 19.07
CA THR A 227 2.97 -3.51 20.46
C THR A 227 2.18 -2.52 21.31
N ASP A 228 1.70 -2.96 22.48
CA ASP A 228 1.31 -2.01 23.51
C ASP A 228 2.52 -1.17 23.95
N HIS A 229 2.25 0.05 24.39
CA HIS A 229 3.25 0.88 25.07
C HIS A 229 3.55 0.32 26.47
N ALA A 230 4.83 0.12 26.77
CA ALA A 230 5.29 -0.37 28.07
C ALA A 230 6.52 0.39 28.56
N ASN A 231 6.86 0.23 29.84
CA ASN A 231 8.07 0.79 30.43
C ASN A 231 8.80 -0.25 31.28
N ILE A 232 10.09 -0.43 31.02
CA ILE A 232 11.03 -1.22 31.82
C ILE A 232 11.62 -0.31 32.90
N ASN A 233 11.59 -0.77 34.15
CA ASN A 233 11.94 0.00 35.33
C ASN A 233 12.53 -0.93 36.43
N LEU A 234 12.87 -0.37 37.60
CA LEU A 234 13.46 -1.13 38.72
C LEU A 234 12.65 -2.34 39.20
N LYS A 235 11.33 -2.35 38.97
CA LYS A 235 10.40 -3.40 39.41
C LYS A 235 10.01 -4.36 38.29
N GLY A 236 10.45 -4.10 37.05
CA GLY A 236 10.11 -4.91 35.88
C GLY A 236 9.48 -4.09 34.76
N ILE A 237 8.62 -4.73 33.95
CA ILE A 237 7.94 -4.11 32.81
C ILE A 237 6.46 -3.86 33.11
N VAL A 238 5.96 -2.66 32.80
CA VAL A 238 4.57 -2.26 33.06
C VAL A 238 3.89 -1.75 31.78
N ARG A 239 2.69 -2.28 31.47
CA ARG A 239 1.82 -1.82 30.36
C ARG A 239 1.17 -0.49 30.69
N SER A 240 1.79 0.62 30.29
CA SER A 240 1.24 1.96 30.43
C SER A 240 2.17 2.98 29.77
N ILE A 241 1.63 4.06 29.20
CA ILE A 241 2.42 5.26 28.85
C ILE A 241 2.80 6.10 30.09
N TYR A 242 2.01 6.01 31.17
CA TYR A 242 2.18 6.82 32.38
C TYR A 242 3.08 6.17 33.44
N ALA A 243 3.62 4.98 33.19
CA ALA A 243 4.47 4.30 34.18
C ALA A 243 5.87 4.94 34.36
N GLY A 244 6.19 6.03 33.65
CA GLY A 244 7.40 6.82 33.87
C GLY A 244 7.20 8.10 34.70
N SER A 245 5.96 8.46 35.04
CA SER A 245 5.56 9.78 35.55
C SER A 245 6.29 10.22 36.83
N GLU A 246 6.56 11.54 36.95
CA GLU A 246 7.32 12.15 38.05
C GLU A 246 6.72 11.93 39.45
N ASP A 247 5.44 11.55 39.50
CA ASP A 247 4.63 11.33 40.70
C ASP A 247 4.77 9.92 41.30
N LYS A 248 5.57 9.01 40.69
CA LYS A 248 5.79 7.64 41.23
C LYS A 248 7.22 7.45 41.74
N PRO A 249 7.49 7.65 43.04
CA PRO A 249 8.82 7.42 43.60
C PRO A 249 9.21 5.94 43.56
N GLY A 250 10.52 5.67 43.39
CA GLY A 250 11.09 4.31 43.56
C GLY A 250 10.86 3.33 42.40
N ILE A 251 10.62 3.81 41.18
CA ILE A 251 10.52 2.96 39.98
C ILE A 251 11.61 3.25 38.94
N ARG A 252 12.07 4.50 38.82
CA ARG A 252 13.09 4.92 37.84
C ARG A 252 14.45 4.36 38.21
N MET A 253 15.25 3.98 37.21
CA MET A 253 16.61 3.50 37.37
C MET A 253 17.57 4.70 37.34
N ALA A 254 18.34 4.90 38.40
CA ALA A 254 19.45 5.86 38.48
C ALA A 254 20.72 5.28 37.83
N ALA A 255 21.78 6.08 37.73
CA ALA A 255 23.08 5.60 37.25
C ALA A 255 23.57 4.40 38.08
N GLY A 256 23.93 3.30 37.40
CA GLY A 256 24.34 2.04 38.03
C GLY A 256 23.21 1.06 38.35
N ASP A 257 21.95 1.51 38.35
CA ASP A 257 20.80 0.64 38.60
C ASP A 257 20.54 -0.33 37.42
N GLU A 258 19.95 -1.46 37.76
CA GLU A 258 19.52 -2.48 36.79
C GLU A 258 18.04 -2.83 36.98
N SER A 259 17.35 -3.12 35.87
CA SER A 259 16.07 -3.78 35.93
C SER A 259 16.25 -5.27 36.31
N PRO A 260 15.22 -5.95 36.83
CA PRO A 260 15.18 -7.41 36.75
C PRO A 260 15.15 -7.84 35.27
N TRP A 261 15.36 -9.14 35.01
CA TRP A 261 15.03 -9.73 33.72
C TRP A 261 13.52 -9.66 33.51
N VAL A 262 13.09 -9.05 32.39
CA VAL A 262 11.68 -8.88 32.04
C VAL A 262 11.35 -9.67 30.79
N ASP A 263 10.31 -10.50 30.86
CA ASP A 263 9.79 -11.20 29.68
C ASP A 263 9.01 -10.23 28.79
N VAL A 264 9.49 -10.02 27.57
CA VAL A 264 8.85 -9.16 26.56
C VAL A 264 8.13 -9.97 25.49
N SER A 265 8.24 -11.30 25.47
CA SER A 265 7.63 -12.16 24.43
C SER A 265 6.11 -11.97 24.31
N SER A 266 5.43 -11.66 25.41
CA SER A 266 4.00 -11.34 25.46
C SER A 266 3.57 -10.07 24.70
N TYR A 267 4.53 -9.22 24.33
CA TYR A 267 4.32 -8.02 23.54
C TYR A 267 4.61 -8.23 22.07
N LEU A 268 5.20 -9.36 21.70
CA LEU A 268 5.70 -9.65 20.37
C LEU A 268 4.75 -10.59 19.64
N ALA A 269 4.96 -10.69 18.34
CA ALA A 269 4.36 -11.70 17.48
C ALA A 269 5.34 -12.86 17.27
N TYR A 270 4.80 -14.07 17.17
CA TYR A 270 5.56 -15.24 16.76
C TYR A 270 5.49 -15.42 15.23
N GLY A 271 6.63 -15.25 14.57
CA GLY A 271 6.79 -15.31 13.11
C GLY A 271 7.02 -13.92 12.52
N GLY A 272 8.17 -13.74 11.86
CA GLY A 272 8.57 -12.46 11.28
C GLY A 272 9.27 -11.54 12.27
N LEU A 273 9.89 -10.47 11.76
CA LEU A 273 10.64 -9.53 12.56
C LEU A 273 9.73 -8.56 13.32
N ASN A 274 9.80 -8.60 14.65
CA ASN A 274 9.27 -7.56 15.52
C ASN A 274 10.29 -6.44 15.63
N GLN A 275 9.94 -5.23 15.22
CA GLN A 275 10.84 -4.06 15.19
C GLN A 275 10.55 -3.19 16.41
N ILE A 276 11.51 -3.07 17.33
CA ILE A 276 11.33 -2.47 18.66
C ILE A 276 12.22 -1.24 18.83
N SER A 277 11.65 -0.20 19.42
CA SER A 277 12.36 0.98 19.91
C SER A 277 12.33 1.00 21.43
N LEU A 278 13.52 1.19 22.00
CA LEU A 278 13.76 1.41 23.42
C LEU A 278 14.23 2.84 23.63
N TYR A 279 13.74 3.53 24.65
CA TYR A 279 14.27 4.86 24.95
C TYR A 279 14.06 5.33 26.37
N ALA A 280 15.02 6.11 26.87
CA ALA A 280 14.95 6.73 28.18
C ALA A 280 13.95 7.89 28.18
N MET A 281 13.05 7.88 29.18
CA MET A 281 12.13 8.99 29.40
C MET A 281 11.71 9.12 30.86
N ARG A 282 11.29 10.32 31.24
CA ARG A 282 10.58 10.62 32.50
C ARG A 282 9.10 10.94 32.28
N VAL A 283 8.76 11.44 31.09
CA VAL A 283 7.38 11.81 30.74
C VAL A 283 7.13 11.33 29.31
N TYR A 284 6.00 10.64 29.11
CA TYR A 284 5.63 10.18 27.78
C TYR A 284 5.52 11.36 26.81
N GLY A 285 6.08 11.20 25.60
CA GLY A 285 6.18 12.27 24.61
C GLY A 285 7.29 13.31 24.87
N LYS A 286 8.06 13.17 25.95
CA LYS A 286 9.24 14.01 26.26
C LYS A 286 10.43 13.11 26.64
N PRO A 287 11.06 12.45 25.65
CA PRO A 287 12.20 11.58 25.91
C PRO A 287 13.44 12.36 26.36
N GLU A 288 14.40 11.68 26.98
CA GLU A 288 15.64 12.31 27.44
C GLU A 288 16.54 12.69 26.26
N PRO A 289 17.09 13.91 26.19
CA PRO A 289 17.94 14.31 25.05
C PRO A 289 19.27 13.55 24.99
N GLU A 290 19.67 12.90 26.07
CA GLU A 290 20.86 12.05 26.18
C GLU A 290 20.54 10.85 27.08
N ALA A 291 20.93 9.67 26.62
CA ALA A 291 20.73 8.41 27.32
C ALA A 291 21.99 7.56 27.31
N ALA A 292 22.27 6.94 28.46
CA ALA A 292 23.39 6.04 28.67
C ALA A 292 22.90 4.75 29.36
N PHE A 293 22.66 3.69 28.59
CA PHE A 293 22.22 2.40 29.10
C PHE A 293 22.76 1.24 28.29
N GLU A 294 22.81 0.07 28.91
CA GLU A 294 23.13 -1.22 28.27
C GLU A 294 21.87 -2.10 28.29
N VAL A 295 21.58 -2.75 27.15
CA VAL A 295 20.49 -3.71 27.01
C VAL A 295 21.05 -5.11 26.83
N PHE A 296 20.50 -6.04 27.59
CA PHE A 296 20.84 -7.45 27.55
C PHE A 296 19.67 -8.21 26.92
N PHE A 297 19.94 -9.04 25.93
CA PHE A 297 18.95 -9.87 25.24
C PHE A 297 19.18 -11.33 25.63
N SER A 298 18.17 -12.02 26.15
CA SER A 298 18.32 -13.40 26.64
C SER A 298 17.11 -14.29 26.34
N LYS A 299 17.35 -15.60 26.21
CA LYS A 299 16.30 -16.62 26.11
C LYS A 299 15.80 -17.09 27.49
N THR A 300 16.55 -16.80 28.54
CA THR A 300 16.21 -17.15 29.93
C THR A 300 16.21 -15.89 30.80
N PRO A 301 15.60 -15.90 31.99
CA PRO A 301 15.71 -14.79 32.95
C PRO A 301 17.07 -14.79 33.67
N SER A 302 18.16 -15.16 32.99
CA SER A 302 19.52 -15.24 33.51
C SER A 302 20.55 -14.97 32.40
N GLU A 303 21.82 -14.83 32.79
CA GLU A 303 22.92 -14.72 31.82
C GLU A 303 23.21 -16.05 31.09
N ASP A 304 22.73 -17.19 31.59
CA ASP A 304 22.93 -18.49 30.93
C ASP A 304 22.27 -18.54 29.53
N GLY A 305 21.20 -17.77 29.34
CA GLY A 305 20.51 -17.62 28.06
C GLY A 305 20.91 -16.39 27.26
N LEU A 306 21.94 -15.65 27.70
CA LEU A 306 22.35 -14.38 27.10
C LEU A 306 22.73 -14.58 25.63
N MET A 307 22.06 -13.84 24.76
CA MET A 307 22.32 -13.82 23.32
C MET A 307 23.32 -12.72 22.98
N GLN A 308 23.09 -11.51 23.46
CA GLN A 308 23.86 -10.32 23.10
C GLN A 308 23.68 -9.20 24.12
N ARG A 309 24.65 -8.28 24.18
CA ARG A 309 24.56 -7.01 24.89
C ARG A 309 24.78 -5.87 23.90
N GLU A 310 24.03 -4.79 24.04
CA GLU A 310 24.21 -3.58 23.24
C GLU A 310 24.22 -2.35 24.13
N THR A 311 25.07 -1.39 23.79
CA THR A 311 25.27 -0.18 24.57
C THR A 311 24.77 1.04 23.81
N ARG A 312 24.00 1.86 24.52
CA ARG A 312 23.57 3.19 24.09
C ARG A 312 24.32 4.26 24.89
N ARG A 313 24.97 5.21 24.21
CA ARG A 313 25.66 6.38 24.80
C ARG A 313 25.50 7.62 23.90
N GLY A 314 25.62 8.80 24.51
CA GLY A 314 25.70 10.09 23.80
C GLY A 314 24.37 10.77 23.52
N THR A 315 24.38 11.73 22.60
CA THR A 315 23.21 12.52 22.16
C THR A 315 22.14 11.63 21.55
N GLY A 316 20.91 11.76 22.05
CA GLY A 316 19.73 10.97 21.71
C GLY A 316 19.26 10.06 22.85
N ASP A 317 18.06 9.52 22.71
CA ASP A 317 17.30 8.97 23.83
C ASP A 317 17.27 7.44 23.90
N GLY A 318 17.68 6.74 22.83
CA GLY A 318 17.21 5.38 22.64
C GLY A 318 18.08 4.46 21.81
N TYR A 319 17.49 3.31 21.50
CA TYR A 319 18.09 2.21 20.77
C TYR A 319 17.02 1.42 20.01
N ILE A 320 17.35 0.91 18.82
CA ILE A 320 16.43 0.13 18.01
C ILE A 320 16.99 -1.27 17.73
N PHE A 321 16.12 -2.27 17.72
CA PHE A 321 16.45 -3.63 17.29
C PHE A 321 15.24 -4.32 16.67
N ALA A 322 15.47 -5.42 15.95
CA ALA A 322 14.43 -6.33 15.49
C ALA A 322 14.69 -7.77 15.95
N ILE A 323 13.63 -8.53 16.22
CA ILE A 323 13.71 -9.93 16.67
C ILE A 323 12.64 -10.79 16.01
N ASP A 324 13.05 -11.90 15.41
CA ASP A 324 12.15 -12.99 15.02
C ASP A 324 12.22 -14.10 16.08
N LEU A 325 11.09 -14.42 16.70
CA LEU A 325 11.03 -15.41 17.78
C LEU A 325 11.07 -16.85 17.29
N THR A 326 10.93 -17.08 15.97
CA THR A 326 10.95 -18.44 15.42
C THR A 326 12.33 -19.08 15.48
N ASP A 327 13.37 -18.29 15.27
CA ASP A 327 14.77 -18.70 15.28
C ASP A 327 15.64 -17.86 16.25
N TYR A 328 15.02 -16.92 16.98
CA TYR A 328 15.69 -15.91 17.81
C TYR A 328 16.67 -15.03 17.02
N ARG A 329 16.39 -14.76 15.74
CA ARG A 329 17.21 -13.86 14.92
C ARG A 329 17.08 -12.41 15.39
N LEU A 330 18.07 -11.97 16.16
CA LEU A 330 18.24 -10.60 16.64
C LEU A 330 19.03 -9.77 15.62
N VAL A 331 18.46 -8.65 15.18
CA VAL A 331 19.14 -7.64 14.34
C VAL A 331 19.16 -6.33 15.10
N THR A 332 20.33 -5.96 15.61
CA THR A 332 20.53 -4.70 16.32
C THR A 332 20.82 -3.58 15.33
N GLU A 333 20.62 -2.30 15.69
CA GLU A 333 20.91 -1.19 14.76
C GLU A 333 22.37 -1.15 14.29
N ARG A 334 23.33 -1.62 15.11
CA ARG A 334 24.72 -1.80 14.70
C ARG A 334 24.86 -2.87 13.61
N VAL A 335 24.38 -4.09 13.86
CA VAL A 335 24.46 -5.21 12.91
C VAL A 335 23.70 -4.90 11.62
N GLY A 336 22.50 -4.34 11.75
CA GLY A 336 21.66 -3.97 10.63
C GLY A 336 22.30 -2.91 9.74
N SER A 337 22.82 -1.83 10.33
CA SER A 337 23.45 -0.74 9.58
C SER A 337 24.79 -1.14 8.94
N GLU A 338 25.59 -1.96 9.60
CA GLU A 338 26.81 -2.55 9.04
C GLU A 338 26.47 -3.43 7.82
N ALA A 339 25.41 -4.23 7.89
CA ALA A 339 24.95 -5.06 6.78
C ALA A 339 24.44 -4.20 5.60
N SER A 340 23.63 -3.16 5.86
CA SER A 340 23.19 -2.21 4.83
C SER A 340 24.38 -1.56 4.11
N LEU A 341 25.38 -1.08 4.86
CA LEU A 341 26.58 -0.47 4.30
C LEU A 341 27.42 -1.48 3.50
N ALA A 342 27.57 -2.72 3.98
CA ALA A 342 28.27 -3.77 3.26
C ALA A 342 27.58 -4.11 1.93
N MET A 343 26.25 -4.22 1.92
CA MET A 343 25.48 -4.43 0.68
C MET A 343 25.66 -3.27 -0.29
N ALA A 344 25.56 -2.01 0.17
CA ALA A 344 25.78 -0.85 -0.68
C ALA A 344 27.19 -0.79 -1.29
N ARG A 345 28.22 -1.16 -0.52
CA ARG A 345 29.62 -1.24 -0.99
C ARG A 345 29.85 -2.38 -1.99
N ALA A 346 29.11 -3.47 -1.87
CA ALA A 346 29.21 -4.62 -2.77
C ALA A 346 28.57 -4.35 -4.15
N VAL A 347 27.74 -3.31 -4.28
CA VAL A 347 27.11 -2.97 -5.55
C VAL A 347 28.18 -2.50 -6.54
N PRO A 348 28.25 -3.10 -7.75
CA PRO A 348 29.24 -2.73 -8.76
C PRO A 348 29.11 -1.27 -9.17
N GLN A 349 30.14 -0.75 -9.84
CA GLN A 349 30.00 0.52 -10.55
C GLN A 349 29.05 0.33 -11.72
N VAL A 350 28.18 1.32 -11.91
CA VAL A 350 27.18 1.35 -12.98
C VAL A 350 27.39 2.62 -13.80
N PRO A 351 26.97 2.65 -15.07
CA PRO A 351 27.08 3.85 -15.89
C PRO A 351 26.37 5.06 -15.29
N GLY A 352 26.86 6.25 -15.63
CA GLY A 352 26.34 7.53 -15.13
C GLY A 352 27.10 8.05 -13.91
N LYS A 353 26.44 8.86 -13.08
CA LYS A 353 27.04 9.51 -11.91
C LYS A 353 25.99 9.76 -10.82
N PRO A 354 26.38 9.89 -9.54
CA PRO A 354 25.43 10.27 -8.48
C PRO A 354 24.67 11.56 -8.85
N PRO A 355 23.34 11.59 -8.66
CA PRO A 355 22.53 12.77 -8.96
C PRO A 355 22.83 13.91 -7.96
N SER A 356 22.70 15.14 -8.42
CA SER A 356 22.94 16.36 -7.63
C SER A 356 21.76 17.34 -7.65
N ALA A 357 20.87 17.21 -8.63
CA ALA A 357 19.73 18.08 -8.86
C ALA A 357 18.39 17.31 -8.81
N PHE A 358 18.30 16.14 -9.45
CA PHE A 358 17.07 15.35 -9.44
C PHE A 358 16.79 14.79 -8.03
N PRO A 359 15.64 15.11 -7.39
CA PRO A 359 15.36 14.67 -6.03
C PRO A 359 15.01 13.18 -5.96
N PHE A 360 15.88 12.40 -5.31
CA PHE A 360 15.59 11.05 -4.88
C PHE A 360 15.40 10.99 -3.37
N PHE A 361 14.39 10.26 -2.93
CA PHE A 361 14.09 10.04 -1.52
C PHE A 361 13.99 8.56 -1.21
N THR A 362 14.08 8.23 0.06
CA THR A 362 13.64 6.96 0.57
C THR A 362 13.30 7.09 2.05
N GLY A 363 12.62 6.11 2.62
CA GLY A 363 12.45 6.03 4.05
C GLY A 363 13.75 5.59 4.69
N MET A 364 14.23 6.45 5.58
CA MET A 364 15.34 6.22 6.50
C MET A 364 14.80 6.60 7.89
N ALA A 365 14.47 5.59 8.68
CA ALA A 365 13.80 5.80 9.98
C ALA A 365 14.74 5.99 11.16
N LEU A 366 16.06 5.81 10.97
CA LEU A 366 17.01 6.08 12.05
C LEU A 366 17.25 7.58 12.17
N ARG A 367 17.46 8.05 13.39
CA ARG A 367 17.78 9.45 13.69
C ARG A 367 18.69 9.47 14.89
N GLU A 368 19.63 10.40 14.97
CA GLU A 368 20.55 10.46 16.11
C GLU A 368 19.82 10.79 17.42
N ASP A 369 18.61 11.36 17.36
CA ASP A 369 17.75 11.56 18.54
C ASP A 369 17.26 10.24 19.14
N ARG A 370 17.30 9.14 18.40
CA ARG A 370 16.74 7.83 18.77
C ARG A 370 17.74 6.67 18.66
N SER A 371 18.72 6.78 17.79
CA SER A 371 19.66 5.72 17.39
C SER A 371 21.10 6.18 17.57
N SER A 372 22.03 5.23 17.58
CA SER A 372 23.47 5.55 17.60
C SER A 372 23.88 6.34 16.35
N ALA A 373 24.77 7.32 16.57
CA ALA A 373 25.33 8.13 15.49
C ALA A 373 26.05 7.27 14.43
N GLN A 374 26.68 6.18 14.85
CA GLN A 374 27.33 5.24 13.93
C GLN A 374 26.32 4.53 13.02
N ALA A 375 25.18 4.07 13.56
CA ALA A 375 24.16 3.42 12.74
C ALA A 375 23.54 4.39 11.73
N VAL A 376 23.26 5.63 12.17
CA VAL A 376 22.79 6.70 11.30
C VAL A 376 23.81 6.99 10.20
N THR A 377 25.09 7.14 10.55
CA THR A 377 26.19 7.39 9.60
C THR A 377 26.32 6.26 8.57
N ASN A 378 26.26 5.00 9.02
CA ASN A 378 26.34 3.83 8.16
C ASN A 378 25.20 3.81 7.13
N GLU A 379 23.96 4.05 7.56
CA GLU A 379 22.79 4.06 6.69
C GLU A 379 22.82 5.25 5.71
N LEU A 380 23.22 6.44 6.15
CA LEU A 380 23.39 7.60 5.27
C LEU A 380 24.48 7.35 4.22
N GLU A 381 25.60 6.74 4.61
CA GLU A 381 26.65 6.35 3.67
C GLU A 381 26.18 5.27 2.69
N ALA A 382 25.41 4.28 3.16
CA ALA A 382 24.81 3.27 2.29
C ALA A 382 23.90 3.89 1.22
N LEU A 383 23.04 4.83 1.61
CA LEU A 383 22.17 5.58 0.69
C LEU A 383 22.98 6.44 -0.29
N ARG A 384 24.02 7.12 0.18
CA ARG A 384 24.90 7.95 -0.65
C ARG A 384 25.59 7.10 -1.73
N LEU A 385 26.07 5.91 -1.39
CA LEU A 385 26.74 4.99 -2.32
C LEU A 385 25.83 4.49 -3.46
N ILE A 386 24.51 4.46 -3.23
CA ILE A 386 23.51 4.11 -4.24
C ILE A 386 22.79 5.33 -4.85
N GLY A 387 23.34 6.54 -4.66
CA GLY A 387 22.88 7.76 -5.32
C GLY A 387 21.64 8.41 -4.71
N VAL A 388 21.29 8.08 -3.45
CA VAL A 388 20.26 8.79 -2.67
C VAL A 388 20.98 9.71 -1.68
N ASN A 389 20.88 11.02 -1.87
CA ASN A 389 21.52 12.02 -1.02
C ASN A 389 20.50 12.81 -0.18
N ASP A 390 20.98 13.59 0.79
CA ASP A 390 20.16 14.33 1.76
C ASP A 390 19.95 15.82 1.40
N ALA A 391 20.45 16.26 0.24
CA ALA A 391 20.39 17.65 -0.22
C ALA A 391 18.96 18.10 -0.54
N LYS A 392 18.08 17.16 -0.89
CA LYS A 392 16.66 17.40 -1.15
C LYS A 392 15.80 16.63 -0.15
N ARG A 393 14.70 17.24 0.30
CA ARG A 393 13.80 16.66 1.32
C ARG A 393 12.34 16.87 0.97
N ARG A 394 11.50 15.90 1.35
CA ARG A 394 10.04 15.98 1.32
C ARG A 394 9.50 15.58 2.71
N PRO A 395 9.54 16.48 3.71
CA PRO A 395 9.10 16.16 5.06
C PRO A 395 7.59 15.91 5.13
N SER A 396 7.17 15.01 6.01
CA SER A 396 5.76 14.71 6.28
C SER A 396 5.30 15.33 7.59
N HIS A 397 4.23 16.12 7.55
CA HIS A 397 3.58 16.73 8.70
C HIS A 397 2.06 16.59 8.59
N PHE A 398 1.56 15.44 9.03
CA PHE A 398 0.15 15.08 8.90
C PHE A 398 -0.74 15.76 9.94
N PHE A 399 -1.82 16.37 9.47
CA PHE A 399 -2.77 17.10 10.33
C PHE A 399 -4.22 16.66 10.16
N PHE A 400 -4.50 15.57 9.42
CA PHE A 400 -5.87 15.15 9.10
C PHE A 400 -6.79 14.95 10.32
N HIS A 401 -6.21 14.73 11.51
CA HIS A 401 -6.91 14.59 12.78
C HIS A 401 -7.12 15.92 13.54
N HIS A 402 -6.64 17.04 13.00
CA HIS A 402 -6.86 18.39 13.54
C HIS A 402 -8.18 18.96 13.03
N THR A 403 -9.27 18.40 13.53
CA THR A 403 -10.65 18.82 13.24
C THR A 403 -11.31 19.28 14.53
N ALA A 404 -12.22 20.26 14.46
CA ALA A 404 -12.92 20.78 15.63
C ALA A 404 -13.86 19.73 16.25
N ALA A 405 -14.45 18.87 15.41
CA ALA A 405 -15.14 17.65 15.81
C ALA A 405 -14.35 16.41 15.32
N PRO A 406 -14.22 15.32 16.09
CA PRO A 406 -13.39 14.17 15.72
C PRO A 406 -13.72 13.61 14.33
N GLY A 407 -12.76 13.69 13.40
CA GLY A 407 -12.88 13.14 12.04
C GLY A 407 -13.75 13.97 11.07
N CYS A 408 -14.31 15.11 11.49
CA CYS A 408 -15.13 15.95 10.62
C CYS A 408 -14.27 16.86 9.73
N LEU A 409 -14.03 16.45 8.48
CA LEU A 409 -13.25 17.24 7.51
C LEU A 409 -13.89 18.59 7.15
N GLY A 410 -15.21 18.72 7.33
CA GLY A 410 -15.94 19.99 7.11
C GLY A 410 -15.67 21.05 8.19
N GLN A 411 -14.99 20.71 9.27
CA GLN A 411 -14.61 21.63 10.33
C GLN A 411 -13.12 21.50 10.68
N PRO A 412 -12.20 21.91 9.77
CA PRO A 412 -10.78 21.94 10.08
C PRO A 412 -10.53 22.84 11.29
N ASP A 413 -9.76 22.35 12.28
CA ASP A 413 -9.32 23.17 13.40
C ASP A 413 -8.16 24.05 12.93
N ARG A 414 -8.51 25.18 12.31
CA ARG A 414 -7.55 26.11 11.71
C ARG A 414 -6.54 26.64 12.73
N ALA A 415 -6.91 26.78 14.01
CA ALA A 415 -6.00 27.26 15.04
C ALA A 415 -4.93 26.21 15.38
N ARG A 416 -5.33 24.94 15.55
CA ARG A 416 -4.37 23.84 15.76
C ARG A 416 -3.48 23.59 14.55
N ILE A 417 -4.05 23.68 13.34
CA ILE A 417 -3.28 23.57 12.08
C ILE A 417 -2.29 24.74 11.95
N ASP A 418 -2.69 25.96 12.32
CA ASP A 418 -1.79 27.13 12.32
C ASP A 418 -0.65 26.99 13.32
N ALA A 419 -0.96 26.60 14.55
CA ALA A 419 0.04 26.37 15.58
C ALA A 419 1.05 25.27 15.19
N LEU A 420 0.60 24.20 14.53
CA LEU A 420 1.47 23.15 14.02
C LEU A 420 2.50 23.72 13.04
N PHE A 421 2.06 24.41 11.98
CA PHE A 421 2.99 24.87 10.95
C PHE A 421 3.82 26.08 11.37
N MET A 422 3.34 26.90 12.31
CA MET A 422 4.16 27.88 13.01
C MET A 422 5.33 27.20 13.75
N ASP A 423 5.05 26.11 14.47
CA ASP A 423 6.09 25.36 15.18
C ASP A 423 7.07 24.65 14.23
N VAL A 424 6.56 24.07 13.13
CA VAL A 424 7.41 23.49 12.06
C VAL A 424 8.33 24.56 11.49
N ALA A 425 7.81 25.74 11.13
CA ALA A 425 8.61 26.83 10.58
C ALA A 425 9.71 27.31 11.55
N ARG A 426 9.38 27.38 12.85
CA ARG A 426 10.31 27.75 13.92
C ARG A 426 11.41 26.71 14.14
N LYS A 427 11.07 25.42 14.09
CA LYS A 427 12.01 24.31 14.30
C LYS A 427 12.94 24.07 13.11
N HIS A 428 12.53 24.50 11.92
CA HIS A 428 13.29 24.29 10.69
C HIS A 428 13.55 25.61 9.97
N PRO A 429 14.42 26.50 10.50
CA PRO A 429 14.68 27.81 9.89
C PRO A 429 15.32 27.71 8.50
N ASP A 430 16.17 26.71 8.25
CA ASP A 430 16.68 26.38 6.92
C ASP A 430 15.80 25.32 6.26
N ARG A 431 15.26 25.69 5.10
CA ARG A 431 14.36 24.88 4.26
C ARG A 431 14.81 24.87 2.80
N SER A 432 16.04 25.31 2.51
CA SER A 432 16.57 25.45 1.15
C SER A 432 16.54 24.15 0.32
N GLY A 433 16.61 22.99 1.00
CA GLY A 433 16.51 21.67 0.38
C GLY A 433 15.09 21.10 0.27
N TRP A 434 14.04 21.77 0.79
CA TRP A 434 12.69 21.20 0.80
C TRP A 434 12.01 21.39 -0.56
N ILE A 435 11.56 20.30 -1.18
CA ILE A 435 10.83 20.37 -2.46
C ILE A 435 9.32 20.56 -2.28
N ALA A 436 8.77 19.98 -1.20
CA ALA A 436 7.37 20.05 -0.83
C ALA A 436 7.18 19.50 0.59
N ILE A 437 6.14 19.95 1.29
CA ILE A 437 5.69 19.37 2.56
C ILE A 437 4.53 18.40 2.27
N ASN A 438 4.67 17.14 2.71
CA ASN A 438 3.60 16.15 2.64
C ASN A 438 2.60 16.36 3.79
N LEU A 439 1.37 16.67 3.43
CA LEU A 439 0.30 17.09 4.34
C LEU A 439 -0.59 15.93 4.81
N MET A 440 -0.68 14.87 4.00
CA MET A 440 -1.50 13.68 4.27
C MET A 440 -0.89 12.44 3.62
N ASP A 441 -1.31 11.27 4.11
CA ASP A 441 -0.94 9.94 3.63
C ASP A 441 -2.20 9.23 3.11
N GLU A 442 -2.23 8.90 1.82
CA GLU A 442 -3.34 8.24 1.11
C GLU A 442 -4.75 8.73 1.53
N PRO A 443 -5.04 10.05 1.38
CA PRO A 443 -6.29 10.62 1.87
C PRO A 443 -7.51 9.88 1.32
N GLY A 444 -8.53 9.76 2.16
CA GLY A 444 -9.79 9.15 1.79
C GLY A 444 -10.81 9.29 2.91
N PHE A 445 -12.09 9.33 2.56
CA PHE A 445 -13.15 9.50 3.55
C PHE A 445 -14.43 8.78 3.17
N ASP A 446 -15.10 8.22 4.19
CA ASP A 446 -16.30 7.40 4.04
C ASP A 446 -17.59 8.21 4.25
N PHE A 447 -18.63 7.88 3.48
CA PHE A 447 -19.93 8.56 3.57
C PHE A 447 -20.64 8.36 4.93
N LYS A 448 -20.40 7.25 5.64
CA LYS A 448 -21.03 6.98 6.95
C LYS A 448 -20.82 8.11 7.95
N HIS A 449 -19.64 8.74 7.95
CA HIS A 449 -19.42 9.89 8.82
C HIS A 449 -20.24 11.11 8.37
N ILE A 450 -20.29 11.40 7.06
CA ILE A 450 -21.02 12.55 6.52
C ILE A 450 -22.51 12.43 6.86
N GLU A 451 -23.06 11.23 6.71
CA GLU A 451 -24.45 10.94 7.04
C GLU A 451 -24.75 11.14 8.53
N ALA A 452 -23.82 10.79 9.43
CA ALA A 452 -24.01 10.92 10.87
C ALA A 452 -23.62 12.30 11.46
N CYS A 453 -22.84 13.10 10.75
CA CYS A 453 -22.26 14.34 11.27
C CYS A 453 -23.14 15.57 10.98
N ALA A 454 -23.68 16.18 12.02
CA ALA A 454 -24.53 17.38 11.90
C ALA A 454 -23.83 18.55 11.17
N ALA A 455 -22.53 18.75 11.40
CA ALA A 455 -21.76 19.78 10.69
C ALA A 455 -21.65 19.50 9.19
N CYS A 456 -21.37 18.24 8.81
CA CYS A 456 -21.33 17.84 7.41
C CYS A 456 -22.71 17.99 6.74
N GLN A 457 -23.80 17.63 7.44
CA GLN A 457 -25.16 17.82 6.93
C GLN A 457 -25.48 19.30 6.69
N GLN A 458 -25.14 20.17 7.65
CA GLN A 458 -25.37 21.62 7.57
C GLN A 458 -24.51 22.28 6.47
N GLY A 459 -23.31 21.76 6.20
CA GLY A 459 -22.42 22.28 5.17
C GLY A 459 -22.85 21.99 3.73
N PHE A 460 -23.79 21.05 3.51
CA PHE A 460 -24.18 20.65 2.16
C PHE A 460 -24.91 21.77 1.39
N ALA A 461 -25.87 22.44 2.03
CA ALA A 461 -26.61 23.53 1.38
C ALA A 461 -25.70 24.71 0.98
N PRO A 462 -24.82 25.25 1.87
CA PRO A 462 -23.81 26.24 1.51
C PRO A 462 -22.90 25.81 0.35
N PHE A 463 -22.47 24.55 0.34
CA PHE A 463 -21.67 24.01 -0.77
C PHE A 463 -22.42 24.09 -2.10
N LEU A 464 -23.72 23.74 -2.14
CA LEU A 464 -24.50 23.83 -3.38
C LEU A 464 -24.58 25.28 -3.89
N GLU A 465 -24.66 26.27 -3.00
CA GLU A 465 -24.66 27.69 -3.40
C GLU A 465 -23.30 28.08 -3.98
N GLN A 466 -22.21 27.68 -3.32
CA GLN A 466 -20.85 27.94 -3.77
C GLN A 466 -20.53 27.25 -5.10
N ALA A 467 -21.05 26.04 -5.30
CA ALA A 467 -20.93 25.28 -6.55
C ALA A 467 -21.76 25.87 -7.69
N GLY A 468 -22.53 26.94 -7.45
CA GLY A 468 -23.32 27.63 -8.46
C GLY A 468 -24.58 26.88 -8.87
N VAL A 469 -25.09 25.99 -8.02
CA VAL A 469 -26.33 25.24 -8.31
C VAL A 469 -27.51 26.20 -8.32
N PRO A 470 -28.37 26.22 -9.36
CA PRO A 470 -29.55 27.08 -9.40
C PRO A 470 -30.49 26.87 -8.19
N GLN A 471 -31.13 27.94 -7.70
CA GLN A 471 -31.95 27.89 -6.47
C GLN A 471 -33.15 26.94 -6.58
N ASP A 472 -33.80 26.92 -7.75
CA ASP A 472 -34.88 26.00 -8.08
C ASP A 472 -34.42 24.54 -8.07
N MET A 473 -33.20 24.26 -8.56
CA MET A 473 -32.59 22.93 -8.51
C MET A 473 -32.16 22.53 -7.10
N ARG A 474 -31.61 23.47 -6.31
CA ARG A 474 -31.19 23.23 -4.92
C ARG A 474 -32.35 22.81 -4.01
N THR A 475 -33.55 23.31 -4.31
CA THR A 475 -34.74 23.05 -3.49
C THR A 475 -35.08 21.56 -3.52
N GLY A 476 -34.88 20.90 -2.37
CA GLY A 476 -35.15 19.47 -2.18
C GLY A 476 -33.97 18.53 -2.49
N LEU A 477 -32.77 19.04 -2.77
CA LEU A 477 -31.56 18.21 -2.76
C LEU A 477 -31.18 17.86 -1.32
N THR A 478 -30.82 16.60 -1.12
CA THR A 478 -30.39 16.04 0.17
C THR A 478 -29.15 15.18 -0.04
N LEU A 479 -28.41 14.90 1.03
CA LEU A 479 -27.29 13.97 0.96
C LEU A 479 -27.79 12.58 0.49
N ASN A 480 -27.20 12.07 -0.57
CA ASN A 480 -27.52 10.78 -1.16
C ASN A 480 -26.24 10.13 -1.72
N ASN A 481 -25.83 8.98 -1.20
CA ASN A 481 -24.68 8.23 -1.73
C ASN A 481 -25.10 6.94 -2.48
N ASN A 482 -26.35 6.86 -2.94
CA ASN A 482 -26.86 5.77 -3.76
C ASN A 482 -26.95 6.19 -5.25
N PRO A 483 -26.18 5.56 -6.16
CA PRO A 483 -26.25 5.83 -7.60
C PRO A 483 -27.52 5.29 -8.28
N GLU A 484 -28.34 4.48 -7.61
CA GLU A 484 -29.56 3.87 -8.17
C GLU A 484 -30.83 4.72 -7.95
N GLY A 485 -30.67 6.02 -7.67
CA GLY A 485 -31.79 6.95 -7.51
C GLY A 485 -32.84 6.84 -8.63
N THR A 486 -34.11 6.69 -8.25
CA THR A 486 -35.21 6.35 -9.17
C THR A 486 -35.78 7.57 -9.90
N ASN A 487 -35.54 8.78 -9.40
CA ASN A 487 -36.00 10.03 -10.00
C ASN A 487 -34.86 11.05 -10.25
N ALA A 488 -35.15 12.07 -11.06
CA ALA A 488 -34.16 13.08 -11.46
C ALA A 488 -33.54 13.82 -10.26
N GLN A 489 -34.34 14.17 -9.25
CA GLN A 489 -33.86 14.88 -8.07
C GLN A 489 -32.87 14.03 -7.27
N GLN A 490 -33.13 12.73 -7.07
CA GLN A 490 -32.23 11.82 -6.38
C GLN A 490 -30.90 11.62 -7.11
N LYS A 491 -30.94 11.60 -8.44
CA LYS A 491 -29.74 11.53 -9.29
C LYS A 491 -28.86 12.79 -9.15
N VAL A 492 -29.49 13.96 -9.17
CA VAL A 492 -28.80 15.25 -8.91
C VAL A 492 -28.23 15.28 -7.49
N SER A 493 -29.01 14.84 -6.49
CA SER A 493 -28.55 14.70 -5.10
C SER A 493 -27.33 13.79 -5.00
N TYR A 494 -27.30 12.65 -5.72
CA TYR A 494 -26.14 11.76 -5.74
C TYR A 494 -24.89 12.45 -6.29
N TYR A 495 -25.02 13.07 -7.47
CA TYR A 495 -23.91 13.77 -8.11
C TYR A 495 -23.31 14.84 -7.19
N TYR A 496 -24.15 15.72 -6.64
CA TYR A 496 -23.67 16.79 -5.77
C TYR A 496 -23.20 16.28 -4.40
N THR A 497 -23.74 15.17 -3.89
CA THR A 497 -23.20 14.54 -2.68
C THR A 497 -21.76 14.10 -2.92
N ARG A 498 -21.46 13.40 -4.02
CA ARG A 498 -20.08 12.98 -4.34
C ARG A 498 -19.15 14.18 -4.58
N ARG A 499 -19.61 15.22 -5.28
CA ARG A 499 -18.88 16.49 -5.42
C ARG A 499 -18.59 17.14 -4.05
N TYR A 500 -19.57 17.13 -3.15
CA TYR A 500 -19.40 17.66 -1.80
C TYR A 500 -18.35 16.86 -1.00
N MET A 501 -18.31 15.54 -1.13
CA MET A 501 -17.26 14.72 -0.49
C MET A 501 -15.86 15.10 -0.98
N ASN A 502 -15.69 15.27 -2.29
CA ASN A 502 -14.42 15.76 -2.87
C ASN A 502 -14.06 17.16 -2.35
N HIS A 503 -15.06 18.04 -2.24
CA HIS A 503 -14.90 19.39 -1.74
C HIS A 503 -14.42 19.43 -0.28
N LEU A 504 -14.99 18.58 0.58
CA LEU A 504 -14.57 18.47 1.99
C LEU A 504 -13.09 18.08 2.12
N MET A 505 -12.63 17.13 1.31
CA MET A 505 -11.21 16.76 1.28
C MET A 505 -10.34 17.92 0.77
N THR A 506 -10.77 18.58 -0.30
CA THR A 506 -10.08 19.73 -0.90
C THR A 506 -9.91 20.87 0.09
N GLU A 507 -10.95 21.22 0.85
CA GLU A 507 -10.90 22.32 1.83
C GLU A 507 -10.08 21.96 3.07
N MET A 508 -10.05 20.69 3.48
CA MET A 508 -9.15 20.24 4.53
C MET A 508 -7.67 20.40 4.11
N LEU A 509 -7.33 19.97 2.88
CA LEU A 509 -5.98 20.16 2.32
C LEU A 509 -5.64 21.66 2.20
N ARG A 510 -6.60 22.48 1.74
CA ARG A 510 -6.44 23.94 1.67
C ARG A 510 -6.15 24.57 3.02
N ALA A 511 -6.77 24.11 4.10
CA ALA A 511 -6.51 24.62 5.44
C ALA A 511 -5.04 24.41 5.84
N GLY A 512 -4.49 23.22 5.55
CA GLY A 512 -3.06 22.93 5.73
C GLY A 512 -2.16 23.79 4.83
N HIS A 513 -2.45 23.84 3.53
CA HIS A 513 -1.68 24.64 2.58
C HIS A 513 -1.64 26.12 2.96
N THR A 514 -2.78 26.71 3.32
CA THR A 514 -2.89 28.12 3.73
C THR A 514 -2.01 28.41 4.95
N SER A 515 -1.99 27.50 5.91
CA SER A 515 -1.14 27.61 7.10
C SER A 515 0.34 27.52 6.74
N VAL A 516 0.72 26.56 5.88
CA VAL A 516 2.10 26.47 5.35
C VAL A 516 2.51 27.77 4.67
N GLN A 517 1.68 28.34 3.78
CA GLN A 517 2.03 29.59 3.09
C GLN A 517 2.17 30.78 4.03
N ARG A 518 1.44 30.82 5.15
CA ARG A 518 1.56 31.87 6.15
C ARG A 518 2.92 31.86 6.86
N HIS A 519 3.42 30.68 7.21
CA HIS A 519 4.64 30.53 8.04
C HIS A 519 5.89 30.16 7.24
N MET A 520 5.71 29.61 6.04
CA MET A 520 6.74 29.13 5.12
C MET A 520 6.36 29.50 3.68
N PRO A 521 6.26 30.81 3.36
CA PRO A 521 5.80 31.27 2.05
C PRO A 521 6.66 30.70 0.92
N GLY A 522 6.00 30.22 -0.14
CA GLY A 522 6.65 29.66 -1.33
C GLY A 522 7.06 28.19 -1.22
N VAL A 523 6.92 27.54 -0.05
CA VAL A 523 7.15 26.10 0.07
C VAL A 523 5.95 25.32 -0.47
N PRO A 524 6.11 24.46 -1.49
CA PRO A 524 5.00 23.69 -2.04
C PRO A 524 4.43 22.69 -1.03
N THR A 525 3.18 22.30 -1.24
CA THR A 525 2.51 21.29 -0.42
C THR A 525 1.93 20.17 -1.27
N THR A 526 2.02 18.95 -0.77
CA THR A 526 1.59 17.72 -1.45
C THR A 526 0.80 16.82 -0.50
N ALA A 527 0.12 15.82 -1.05
CA ALA A 527 -0.35 14.61 -0.37
C ALA A 527 -0.03 13.44 -1.30
N ASN A 528 0.32 12.26 -0.78
CA ASN A 528 0.41 11.07 -1.64
C ASN A 528 -0.98 10.45 -1.82
N PHE A 529 -1.44 10.39 -3.07
CA PHE A 529 -2.68 9.69 -3.44
C PHE A 529 -2.40 8.22 -3.74
N ALA A 530 -3.38 7.35 -3.47
CA ALA A 530 -3.22 5.90 -3.48
C ALA A 530 -3.12 5.35 -4.92
N CYS A 531 -3.83 4.27 -5.27
CA CYS A 531 -3.81 3.69 -6.63
C CYS A 531 -5.23 3.50 -7.22
N GLU A 532 -6.17 4.41 -6.93
CA GLU A 532 -7.61 4.24 -7.20
C GLU A 532 -7.93 4.10 -8.70
N LEU A 533 -7.17 4.76 -9.59
CA LEU A 533 -7.41 4.63 -11.04
C LEU A 533 -7.09 3.23 -11.57
N LEU A 534 -6.34 2.39 -10.85
CA LEU A 534 -6.15 0.98 -11.21
C LEU A 534 -7.43 0.15 -10.98
N GLU A 535 -8.28 0.60 -10.07
CA GLU A 535 -9.65 0.10 -9.93
C GLU A 535 -10.61 0.76 -10.94
N GLY A 536 -10.09 1.66 -11.78
CA GLY A 536 -10.82 2.38 -12.81
C GLY A 536 -11.59 3.59 -12.28
N ASN A 537 -11.23 4.18 -11.14
CA ASN A 537 -11.99 5.31 -10.61
C ASN A 537 -11.11 6.32 -9.87
N LEU A 538 -11.13 7.59 -10.28
CA LEU A 538 -10.36 8.66 -9.62
C LEU A 538 -10.93 9.03 -8.24
N VAL A 539 -12.25 9.05 -8.10
CA VAL A 539 -12.95 9.70 -6.98
C VAL A 539 -13.68 8.73 -6.06
N SER A 540 -13.38 7.43 -6.13
CA SER A 540 -13.96 6.41 -5.24
C SER A 540 -13.68 6.71 -3.77
N ARG A 541 -12.47 7.20 -3.46
CA ARG A 541 -12.03 7.64 -2.13
C ARG A 541 -12.30 9.12 -1.82
N CYS A 542 -13.05 9.79 -2.68
CA CYS A 542 -13.40 11.22 -2.55
C CYS A 542 -12.20 12.18 -2.72
N VAL A 543 -11.31 11.85 -3.67
CA VAL A 543 -10.10 12.62 -3.94
C VAL A 543 -10.07 12.99 -5.43
N ASP A 544 -10.58 14.17 -5.76
CA ASP A 544 -10.53 14.69 -7.13
C ASP A 544 -9.25 15.51 -7.34
N TRP A 545 -8.28 14.94 -8.06
CA TRP A 545 -6.99 15.58 -8.32
C TRP A 545 -7.14 16.89 -9.09
N PHE A 546 -8.08 16.95 -10.03
CA PHE A 546 -8.30 18.15 -10.85
C PHE A 546 -8.89 19.28 -10.01
N GLU A 547 -9.80 18.97 -9.08
CA GLU A 547 -10.33 19.97 -8.14
C GLU A 547 -9.24 20.43 -7.14
N ILE A 548 -8.49 19.50 -6.56
CA ILE A 548 -7.45 19.80 -5.55
C ILE A 548 -6.36 20.71 -6.12
N PHE A 549 -5.76 20.33 -7.25
CA PHE A 549 -4.67 21.11 -7.84
C PHE A 549 -5.19 22.34 -8.60
N GLY A 550 -6.33 22.22 -9.30
CA GLY A 550 -6.95 23.32 -10.04
C GLY A 550 -7.36 24.49 -9.15
N SER A 551 -7.68 24.21 -7.89
CA SER A 551 -8.04 25.23 -6.88
C SER A 551 -6.85 25.70 -6.02
N GLY A 552 -5.65 25.14 -6.21
CA GLY A 552 -4.47 25.45 -5.39
C GLY A 552 -4.56 24.96 -3.94
N ALA A 553 -5.41 23.97 -3.64
CA ALA A 553 -5.44 23.35 -2.31
C ALA A 553 -4.15 22.57 -2.02
N LEU A 554 -3.48 22.11 -3.06
CA LEU A 554 -2.11 21.62 -3.07
C LEU A 554 -1.35 22.23 -4.27
N THR A 555 -0.02 22.25 -4.18
CA THR A 555 0.86 22.94 -5.16
C THR A 555 2.03 22.07 -5.62
N TYR A 556 2.00 20.77 -5.31
CA TYR A 556 2.90 19.75 -5.83
C TYR A 556 2.15 18.43 -5.90
N GLY A 557 2.19 17.75 -7.05
CA GLY A 557 1.49 16.47 -7.25
C GLY A 557 2.26 15.28 -6.70
N TRP A 558 1.56 14.28 -6.14
CA TRP A 558 2.20 13.05 -5.71
C TRP A 558 1.25 11.85 -5.72
N HIS A 559 1.73 10.73 -6.24
CA HIS A 559 1.01 9.45 -6.19
C HIS A 559 1.98 8.27 -6.05
N GLU A 560 1.45 7.05 -6.04
CA GLU A 560 2.24 5.82 -5.87
C GLU A 560 2.16 4.89 -7.08
N ASP A 561 3.14 4.01 -7.22
CA ASP A 561 3.25 3.05 -8.33
C ASP A 561 2.94 1.59 -7.90
N TRP A 562 2.25 1.42 -6.75
CA TRP A 562 2.09 0.14 -6.04
C TRP A 562 1.61 -0.99 -6.95
N GLY A 563 0.55 -0.76 -7.72
CA GLY A 563 0.16 -1.69 -8.79
C GLY A 563 -0.22 -3.10 -8.32
N GLY A 564 -0.57 -3.28 -7.04
CA GLY A 564 -0.73 -4.61 -6.41
C GLY A 564 -1.83 -5.48 -7.03
N TRP A 565 -2.83 -4.85 -7.66
CA TRP A 565 -3.98 -5.50 -8.28
C TRP A 565 -3.98 -5.42 -9.81
N ALA A 566 -2.94 -4.80 -10.40
CA ALA A 566 -2.76 -4.73 -11.83
C ALA A 566 -2.05 -6.00 -12.34
N ARG A 567 -2.46 -6.51 -13.52
CA ARG A 567 -1.78 -7.66 -14.15
C ARG A 567 -0.39 -7.30 -14.68
N THR A 568 -0.18 -6.07 -15.12
CA THR A 568 1.12 -5.52 -15.53
C THR A 568 1.32 -4.18 -14.86
N ARG A 569 2.56 -3.88 -14.47
CA ARG A 569 2.91 -2.57 -13.89
C ARG A 569 3.27 -1.51 -14.92
N GLN A 570 3.37 -1.89 -16.20
CA GLN A 570 3.51 -0.92 -17.28
C GLN A 570 2.36 0.08 -17.31
N ILE A 571 1.20 -0.31 -16.78
CA ILE A 571 0.03 0.57 -16.66
C ILE A 571 0.28 1.82 -15.79
N ASN A 572 1.34 1.84 -14.97
CA ASN A 572 1.68 3.02 -14.18
C ASN A 572 1.90 4.27 -15.04
N GLY A 573 2.26 4.13 -16.32
CA GLY A 573 2.33 5.26 -17.27
C GLY A 573 1.00 6.01 -17.41
N TYR A 574 -0.13 5.29 -17.44
CA TYR A 574 -1.46 5.91 -17.43
C TYR A 574 -1.70 6.72 -16.14
N TYR A 575 -1.27 6.19 -15.00
CA TYR A 575 -1.44 6.83 -13.70
C TYR A 575 -0.67 8.15 -13.63
N VAL A 576 0.59 8.14 -14.10
CA VAL A 576 1.42 9.34 -14.22
C VAL A 576 0.83 10.33 -15.23
N ASP A 577 0.26 9.86 -16.34
CA ASP A 577 -0.38 10.74 -17.33
C ASP A 577 -1.62 11.47 -16.78
N VAL A 578 -2.40 10.83 -15.90
CA VAL A 578 -3.52 11.50 -15.22
C VAL A 578 -3.01 12.55 -14.22
N MET A 579 -1.98 12.23 -13.42
CA MET A 579 -1.34 13.22 -12.54
C MET A 579 -0.77 14.41 -13.33
N ARG A 580 -0.06 14.12 -14.43
CA ARG A 580 0.48 15.12 -15.35
C ARG A 580 -0.62 16.00 -15.91
N ALA A 581 -1.78 15.44 -16.26
CA ALA A 581 -2.94 16.22 -16.73
C ALA A 581 -3.49 17.13 -15.62
N ALA A 582 -3.68 16.64 -14.41
CA ALA A 582 -4.19 17.43 -13.28
C ALA A 582 -3.23 18.58 -12.88
N CYS A 583 -1.91 18.38 -13.05
CA CYS A 583 -0.89 19.39 -12.76
C CYS A 583 -0.64 20.37 -13.93
N ARG A 584 -1.12 20.06 -15.15
CA ARG A 584 -0.77 20.79 -16.37
C ARG A 584 -1.24 22.24 -16.37
N LYS A 585 -2.52 22.48 -16.09
CA LYS A 585 -3.12 23.82 -16.09
C LYS A 585 -2.62 24.70 -14.93
N PRO A 586 -2.51 24.19 -13.69
CA PRO A 586 -1.86 24.94 -12.61
C PRO A 586 -0.37 25.21 -12.84
N GLY A 587 0.29 24.42 -13.71
CA GLY A 587 1.70 24.57 -14.02
C GLY A 587 2.62 24.12 -12.90
N ILE A 588 2.20 23.11 -12.11
CA ILE A 588 2.94 22.60 -10.96
C ILE A 588 3.68 21.30 -11.29
N GLU A 589 4.72 20.99 -10.51
CA GLU A 589 5.50 19.77 -10.64
C GLU A 589 4.86 18.61 -9.85
N PHE A 590 5.28 17.38 -10.15
CA PHE A 590 4.79 16.18 -9.48
C PHE A 590 5.89 15.12 -9.32
N GLY A 591 5.73 14.31 -8.27
CA GLY A 591 6.61 13.20 -7.90
C GLY A 591 5.87 11.87 -7.79
N ILE A 592 6.62 10.80 -7.53
CA ILE A 592 6.04 9.46 -7.36
C ILE A 592 6.78 8.61 -6.33
N TYR A 593 6.06 7.72 -5.65
CA TYR A 593 6.66 6.57 -4.97
C TYR A 593 6.94 5.42 -5.95
N ASN A 594 8.19 4.93 -5.97
CA ASN A 594 8.59 3.71 -6.65
C ASN A 594 8.70 2.56 -5.62
N ILE A 595 7.80 1.57 -5.69
CA ILE A 595 7.64 0.55 -4.65
C ILE A 595 8.75 -0.52 -4.72
N LEU A 596 9.59 -0.65 -3.70
CA LEU A 596 10.73 -1.57 -3.66
C LEU A 596 10.37 -3.04 -3.43
N ALA A 597 9.14 -3.34 -2.98
CA ALA A 597 8.65 -4.71 -2.78
C ALA A 597 8.39 -5.46 -4.11
N ARG A 598 9.29 -5.34 -5.08
CA ARG A 598 9.22 -5.87 -6.44
C ARG A 598 10.58 -6.46 -6.86
N THR A 599 10.61 -7.09 -8.04
CA THR A 599 11.87 -7.56 -8.62
C THR A 599 12.77 -6.38 -8.99
N PRO A 600 14.11 -6.53 -8.99
CA PRO A 600 15.04 -5.49 -9.45
C PRO A 600 14.73 -4.96 -10.85
N TRP A 601 14.24 -5.83 -11.74
CA TRP A 601 13.88 -5.45 -13.11
C TRP A 601 12.67 -4.51 -13.14
N GLU A 602 11.62 -4.83 -12.38
CA GLU A 602 10.42 -3.98 -12.32
C GLU A 602 10.66 -2.64 -11.61
N ILE A 603 11.54 -2.60 -10.59
CA ILE A 603 11.94 -1.34 -9.95
C ILE A 603 12.54 -0.40 -10.99
N GLN A 604 13.50 -0.91 -11.78
CA GLN A 604 14.18 -0.14 -12.82
C GLN A 604 13.25 0.24 -13.98
N ALA A 605 12.54 -0.72 -14.57
CA ALA A 605 11.65 -0.46 -15.70
C ALA A 605 10.58 0.58 -15.34
N ARG A 606 9.97 0.48 -14.16
CA ARG A 606 9.02 1.50 -13.68
C ARG A 606 9.66 2.87 -13.52
N ALA A 607 10.87 2.95 -12.98
CA ALA A 607 11.53 4.25 -12.82
C ALA A 607 11.76 4.94 -14.18
N PHE A 608 12.23 4.21 -15.18
CA PHE A 608 12.42 4.75 -16.53
C PHE A 608 11.10 5.09 -17.23
N LEU A 609 10.06 4.28 -17.02
CA LEU A 609 8.70 4.60 -17.45
C LEU A 609 8.26 5.95 -16.85
N GLU A 610 8.34 6.09 -15.53
CA GLU A 610 7.92 7.27 -14.77
C GLU A 610 8.68 8.54 -15.21
N PHE A 611 10.00 8.45 -15.40
CA PHE A 611 10.81 9.54 -15.98
C PHE A 611 10.31 9.95 -17.35
N GLY A 612 10.00 8.97 -18.21
CA GLY A 612 9.43 9.22 -19.53
C GLY A 612 8.09 9.94 -19.52
N HIS A 613 7.27 9.73 -18.49
CA HIS A 613 6.00 10.43 -18.30
C HIS A 613 6.15 11.78 -17.58
N GLY A 614 7.37 12.19 -17.23
CA GLY A 614 7.68 13.56 -16.80
C GLY A 614 7.74 13.80 -15.29
N VAL A 615 7.88 12.74 -14.48
CA VAL A 615 8.07 12.88 -13.03
C VAL A 615 9.31 13.73 -12.71
N ARG A 616 9.20 14.57 -11.67
CA ARG A 616 10.25 15.51 -11.23
C ARG A 616 10.98 15.11 -9.97
N SER A 617 10.52 14.07 -9.29
CA SER A 617 11.14 13.54 -8.09
C SER A 617 10.65 12.14 -7.79
N MET A 618 11.47 11.30 -7.17
CA MET A 618 11.12 9.91 -6.91
C MET A 618 11.44 9.51 -5.48
N HIS A 619 10.56 8.74 -4.86
CA HIS A 619 10.81 8.15 -3.55
C HIS A 619 10.78 6.62 -3.63
N PHE A 620 11.89 5.95 -3.30
CA PHE A 620 11.94 4.49 -3.24
C PHE A 620 11.24 3.98 -1.97
N PHE A 621 10.03 3.44 -2.09
CA PHE A 621 9.18 3.01 -0.97
C PHE A 621 9.11 1.45 -0.82
N ASN A 622 9.68 0.82 0.19
CA ASN A 622 10.55 1.47 1.12
C ASN A 622 11.84 0.72 1.41
N TYR A 623 12.92 1.50 1.57
CA TYR A 623 14.22 1.02 1.97
C TYR A 623 14.15 0.56 3.44
N GLY A 624 13.80 1.45 4.37
CA GLY A 624 13.62 1.11 5.78
C GLY A 624 14.51 1.97 6.69
N PRO A 625 15.48 1.45 7.43
CA PRO A 625 16.01 0.09 7.32
C PRO A 625 15.07 -0.99 7.87
N TYR A 626 15.16 -2.22 7.38
CA TYR A 626 14.23 -3.32 7.71
C TYR A 626 14.18 -3.71 9.19
N TYR A 627 15.21 -3.38 9.97
CA TYR A 627 15.28 -3.62 11.41
C TYR A 627 14.72 -2.45 12.24
N ALA A 628 14.38 -1.32 11.60
CA ALA A 628 13.75 -0.18 12.24
C ALA A 628 12.22 -0.29 12.19
N ILE A 629 11.52 0.60 12.91
CA ILE A 629 10.04 0.66 12.95
C ILE A 629 9.51 1.26 11.64
N THR A 630 9.69 0.52 10.54
CA THR A 630 9.26 0.89 9.19
C THR A 630 8.40 -0.21 8.60
N SER A 631 7.30 0.16 7.96
CA SER A 631 6.53 -0.76 7.14
C SER A 631 7.23 -1.00 5.80
N ASP A 632 6.98 -2.19 5.22
CA ASP A 632 7.31 -2.53 3.83
C ASP A 632 8.78 -2.29 3.45
N ALA A 633 9.68 -2.48 4.42
CA ALA A 633 11.09 -2.22 4.28
C ALA A 633 11.82 -3.34 3.53
N ASN A 634 12.65 -2.96 2.56
CA ASN A 634 13.36 -3.85 1.64
C ASN A 634 14.88 -3.78 1.78
N SER A 635 15.45 -3.02 2.72
CA SER A 635 16.91 -2.86 2.84
C SER A 635 17.68 -4.13 3.20
N HIS A 636 16.99 -5.23 3.56
CA HIS A 636 17.59 -6.56 3.74
C HIS A 636 17.89 -7.30 2.43
N ARG A 637 17.41 -6.77 1.29
CA ARG A 637 17.53 -7.40 -0.03
C ARG A 637 18.72 -6.80 -0.78
N PRO A 638 19.83 -7.53 -0.98
CA PRO A 638 21.01 -6.97 -1.66
C PRO A 638 20.70 -6.51 -3.09
N GLU A 639 19.78 -7.20 -3.79
CA GLU A 639 19.45 -6.90 -5.18
C GLU A 639 18.72 -5.56 -5.39
N ILE A 640 18.09 -4.98 -4.36
CA ILE A 640 17.45 -3.67 -4.50
C ILE A 640 18.46 -2.51 -4.52
N TYR A 641 19.65 -2.69 -3.93
CA TYR A 641 20.70 -1.67 -3.94
C TYR A 641 21.25 -1.46 -5.35
N ASP A 642 21.46 -2.54 -6.10
CA ASP A 642 21.85 -2.48 -7.52
C ASP A 642 20.75 -1.81 -8.36
N ALA A 643 19.48 -2.18 -8.14
CA ALA A 643 18.35 -1.56 -8.83
C ALA A 643 18.27 -0.04 -8.59
N ILE A 644 18.36 0.41 -7.34
CA ILE A 644 18.35 1.83 -6.98
C ILE A 644 19.54 2.55 -7.62
N LYS A 645 20.76 2.01 -7.49
CA LYS A 645 21.96 2.63 -8.03
C LYS A 645 21.91 2.80 -9.55
N ARG A 646 21.41 1.78 -10.27
CA ARG A 646 21.21 1.86 -11.73
C ARG A 646 20.25 2.98 -12.11
N VAL A 647 19.15 3.14 -11.39
CA VAL A 647 18.18 4.23 -11.63
C VAL A 647 18.81 5.60 -11.34
N THR A 648 19.38 5.78 -10.16
CA THR A 648 19.89 7.08 -9.70
C THR A 648 21.09 7.56 -10.50
N PHE A 649 22.04 6.67 -10.82
CA PHE A 649 23.24 7.04 -11.58
C PHE A 649 22.93 7.36 -13.04
N THR A 650 21.99 6.62 -13.63
CA THR A 650 21.51 6.90 -14.99
C THR A 650 20.85 8.27 -15.06
N MET A 651 19.99 8.59 -14.09
CA MET A 651 19.39 9.93 -13.97
C MET A 651 20.46 11.01 -13.76
N GLY A 652 21.41 10.80 -12.86
CA GLY A 652 22.44 11.81 -12.57
C GLY A 652 23.29 12.19 -13.79
N ALA A 653 23.44 11.30 -14.78
CA ALA A 653 24.12 11.62 -16.04
C ALA A 653 23.40 12.67 -16.90
N VAL A 654 22.06 12.72 -16.83
CA VAL A 654 21.20 13.54 -17.71
C VAL A 654 20.25 14.47 -16.95
N GLU A 655 20.38 14.57 -15.62
CA GLU A 655 19.42 15.26 -14.75
C GLU A 655 19.12 16.70 -15.18
N ARG A 656 20.12 17.43 -15.70
CA ARG A 656 19.93 18.79 -16.22
C ARG A 656 18.95 18.81 -17.40
N ASP A 657 19.16 17.90 -18.34
CA ASP A 657 18.34 17.83 -19.56
C ASP A 657 16.94 17.31 -19.24
N VAL A 658 16.83 16.32 -18.34
CA VAL A 658 15.53 15.83 -17.85
C VAL A 658 14.74 16.94 -17.17
N LEU A 659 15.34 17.70 -16.25
CA LEU A 659 14.66 18.78 -15.53
C LEU A 659 14.29 19.96 -16.46
N ALA A 660 15.05 20.21 -17.52
CA ALA A 660 14.75 21.24 -18.51
C ALA A 660 13.70 20.82 -19.56
N SER A 661 13.52 19.51 -19.77
CA SER A 661 12.66 18.94 -20.80
C SER A 661 11.19 18.83 -20.38
N ARG A 662 10.27 18.58 -21.32
CA ARG A 662 8.88 18.16 -21.03
C ARG A 662 8.50 16.97 -21.91
N PRO A 663 7.62 16.05 -21.47
CA PRO A 663 7.14 14.99 -22.34
C PRO A 663 6.58 15.56 -23.64
N ALA A 664 6.97 14.95 -24.76
CA ALA A 664 6.44 15.27 -26.07
C ALA A 664 4.92 15.11 -26.08
N ARG A 665 4.24 15.95 -26.87
CA ARG A 665 2.79 15.86 -27.04
C ARG A 665 2.40 14.47 -27.57
N GLY A 666 1.34 13.91 -27.01
CA GLY A 666 0.74 12.66 -27.44
C GLY A 666 0.30 12.68 -28.91
N ASP A 667 0.35 11.50 -29.56
CA ASP A 667 -0.17 11.32 -30.92
C ASP A 667 -1.71 11.46 -30.95
N VAL A 668 -2.38 11.09 -29.87
CA VAL A 668 -3.82 11.19 -29.67
C VAL A 668 -4.14 11.70 -28.25
N ALA A 669 -5.40 12.07 -28.02
CA ALA A 669 -5.92 12.39 -26.70
C ALA A 669 -6.87 11.30 -26.19
N GLN A 670 -6.97 11.15 -24.87
CA GLN A 670 -7.98 10.33 -24.20
C GLN A 670 -8.72 11.18 -23.15
N LEU A 671 -10.04 11.08 -23.15
CA LEU A 671 -10.91 11.75 -22.17
C LEU A 671 -10.85 11.03 -20.82
N LEU A 672 -10.76 11.81 -19.74
CA LEU A 672 -11.13 11.41 -18.39
C LEU A 672 -12.32 12.27 -17.93
N SER A 673 -13.44 11.60 -17.67
CA SER A 673 -14.64 12.24 -17.10
C SER A 673 -14.75 11.95 -15.62
N VAL A 674 -14.55 12.99 -14.79
CA VAL A 674 -14.80 12.89 -13.34
C VAL A 674 -16.28 12.64 -13.08
N SER A 675 -17.17 13.19 -13.90
CA SER A 675 -18.61 12.90 -13.83
C SER A 675 -18.88 11.41 -14.08
N GLY A 676 -18.18 10.79 -15.03
CA GLY A 676 -18.19 9.34 -15.24
C GLY A 676 -17.77 8.58 -13.99
N ASP A 677 -16.61 8.94 -13.43
CA ASP A 677 -16.08 8.29 -12.22
C ASP A 677 -17.00 8.50 -11.00
N ILE A 678 -17.69 9.65 -10.86
CA ILE A 678 -18.70 9.88 -9.82
C ILE A 678 -19.82 8.85 -9.89
N TRP A 679 -20.37 8.58 -11.07
CA TRP A 679 -21.45 7.60 -11.27
C TRP A 679 -21.07 6.14 -10.98
N TYR A 680 -19.76 5.88 -10.87
CA TYR A 680 -19.20 4.58 -10.54
C TYR A 680 -18.37 4.61 -9.25
N ALA A 681 -18.48 5.65 -8.41
CA ALA A 681 -17.63 5.79 -7.23
C ALA A 681 -17.88 4.72 -6.14
N THR A 682 -19.06 4.09 -6.16
CA THR A 682 -19.50 3.10 -5.16
C THR A 682 -19.74 1.70 -5.77
N ARG A 683 -19.25 1.44 -6.98
CA ARG A 683 -19.43 0.17 -7.72
C ARG A 683 -18.29 -0.05 -8.73
N ASP A 684 -18.24 -1.22 -9.33
CA ASP A 684 -17.22 -1.52 -10.34
C ASP A 684 -17.36 -0.62 -11.59
N ASN A 685 -16.30 0.10 -11.94
CA ASN A 685 -16.27 1.02 -13.10
C ASN A 685 -15.72 0.32 -14.36
N VAL A 686 -16.61 -0.28 -15.15
CA VAL A 686 -16.24 -0.89 -16.44
C VAL A 686 -15.63 0.13 -17.42
N PHE A 687 -16.13 1.37 -17.44
CA PHE A 687 -15.68 2.40 -18.37
C PHE A 687 -14.31 2.93 -18.02
N GLY A 688 -14.07 3.21 -16.73
CA GLY A 688 -12.76 3.63 -16.24
C GLY A 688 -11.71 2.53 -16.37
N LYS A 689 -12.06 1.26 -16.18
CA LYS A 689 -11.16 0.13 -16.46
C LYS A 689 -10.84 0.01 -17.95
N GLU A 690 -11.84 0.13 -18.83
CA GLU A 690 -11.58 0.17 -20.26
C GLU A 690 -10.65 1.33 -20.63
N ARG A 691 -10.89 2.54 -20.10
CA ARG A 691 -10.03 3.72 -20.31
C ARG A 691 -8.58 3.41 -19.95
N THR A 692 -8.35 2.85 -18.75
CA THR A 692 -7.04 2.44 -18.26
C THR A 692 -6.37 1.42 -19.19
N TRP A 693 -7.03 0.31 -19.52
CA TRP A 693 -6.39 -0.77 -20.30
C TRP A 693 -6.29 -0.46 -21.80
N LEU A 694 -7.17 0.38 -22.33
CA LEU A 694 -7.06 0.91 -23.69
C LEU A 694 -5.81 1.79 -23.84
N HIS A 695 -5.45 2.58 -22.82
CA HIS A 695 -4.20 3.34 -22.82
C HIS A 695 -3.00 2.41 -23.02
N LEU A 696 -2.92 1.30 -22.26
CA LEU A 696 -1.86 0.29 -22.44
C LEU A 696 -1.85 -0.32 -23.85
N LEU A 697 -3.02 -0.67 -24.41
CA LEU A 697 -3.11 -1.20 -25.78
C LEU A 697 -2.59 -0.18 -26.80
N LEU A 698 -2.93 1.10 -26.65
CA LEU A 698 -2.43 2.18 -27.52
C LEU A 698 -0.91 2.31 -27.40
N ARG A 699 -0.35 2.23 -26.19
CA ARG A 699 1.12 2.22 -25.98
C ARG A 699 1.79 1.05 -26.70
N HIS A 700 1.21 -0.14 -26.62
CA HIS A 700 1.70 -1.31 -27.34
C HIS A 700 1.51 -1.24 -28.87
N CYS A 701 0.64 -0.35 -29.34
CA CYS A 701 0.52 0.07 -30.75
C CYS A 701 1.40 1.28 -31.09
N ARG A 702 2.33 1.65 -30.20
CA ARG A 702 3.30 2.75 -30.34
C ARG A 702 2.65 4.13 -30.32
N VAL A 703 1.39 4.24 -29.93
CA VAL A 703 0.65 5.50 -29.85
C VAL A 703 0.78 6.08 -28.45
N SER A 704 1.32 7.29 -28.35
CA SER A 704 1.32 8.08 -27.12
C SER A 704 0.00 8.82 -26.94
N CYS A 705 -0.47 8.91 -25.68
CA CYS A 705 -1.77 9.48 -25.34
C CYS A 705 -1.60 10.60 -24.31
N ASP A 706 -2.22 11.76 -24.54
CA ASP A 706 -2.38 12.77 -23.50
C ASP A 706 -3.79 12.71 -22.91
N ILE A 707 -3.89 12.72 -21.58
CA ILE A 707 -5.17 12.77 -20.87
C ILE A 707 -5.72 14.19 -20.91
N LEU A 708 -7.02 14.32 -21.22
CA LEU A 708 -7.79 15.55 -21.20
C LEU A 708 -8.95 15.43 -20.20
N HIS A 709 -9.11 16.46 -19.37
CA HIS A 709 -10.19 16.56 -18.39
C HIS A 709 -11.44 17.18 -18.99
N GLU A 710 -12.63 16.69 -18.60
CA GLU A 710 -13.91 17.14 -19.16
C GLU A 710 -14.15 18.67 -19.06
N ASP A 711 -13.72 19.32 -17.97
CA ASP A 711 -13.90 20.77 -17.79
C ASP A 711 -12.94 21.62 -18.65
N GLU A 712 -11.93 21.01 -19.26
CA GLU A 712 -10.88 21.73 -20.01
C GLU A 712 -10.97 21.50 -21.52
N LEU A 713 -11.88 20.64 -21.98
CA LEU A 713 -11.99 20.22 -23.38
C LEU A 713 -12.04 21.39 -24.36
N ALA A 714 -12.77 22.45 -24.04
CA ALA A 714 -12.87 23.64 -24.89
C ALA A 714 -11.51 24.29 -25.19
N ALA A 715 -10.58 24.27 -24.23
CA ALA A 715 -9.25 24.85 -24.36
C ALA A 715 -8.19 23.84 -24.83
N SER A 716 -8.40 22.54 -24.60
CA SER A 716 -7.36 21.52 -24.76
C SER A 716 -7.49 20.64 -26.00
N LEU A 717 -8.61 20.69 -26.74
CA LEU A 717 -8.87 19.80 -27.88
C LEU A 717 -8.11 20.19 -29.16
N ALA A 718 -7.90 21.49 -29.39
CA ALA A 718 -7.37 22.01 -30.66
C ALA A 718 -6.05 21.36 -31.15
N PRO A 719 -5.09 20.99 -30.28
CA PRO A 719 -3.85 20.35 -30.72
C PRO A 719 -4.00 18.90 -31.22
N TYR A 720 -5.14 18.26 -30.98
CA TYR A 720 -5.35 16.84 -31.27
C TYR A 720 -6.34 16.65 -32.42
N ARG A 721 -6.06 15.64 -33.25
CA ARG A 721 -6.97 15.18 -34.30
C ARG A 721 -7.92 14.09 -33.80
N VAL A 722 -7.48 13.25 -32.87
CA VAL A 722 -8.24 12.09 -32.38
C VAL A 722 -8.42 12.19 -30.87
N LEU A 723 -9.66 11.99 -30.41
CA LEU A 723 -10.02 11.85 -29.00
C LEU A 723 -10.68 10.49 -28.78
N PHE A 724 -10.09 9.67 -27.91
CA PHE A 724 -10.73 8.46 -27.39
C PHE A 724 -11.58 8.81 -26.16
N ALA A 725 -12.85 8.39 -26.16
CA ALA A 725 -13.76 8.58 -25.05
C ALA A 725 -14.46 7.26 -24.70
N ASN A 726 -14.27 6.81 -23.46
CA ASN A 726 -14.81 5.54 -22.94
C ASN A 726 -15.80 5.76 -21.80
N ASP A 727 -15.72 6.89 -21.10
CA ASP A 727 -16.64 7.22 -20.00
C ASP A 727 -18.09 7.29 -20.44
N ALA A 728 -19.00 6.76 -19.62
CA ALA A 728 -20.43 6.80 -19.90
C ALA A 728 -21.05 8.20 -19.78
N HIS A 729 -20.49 9.05 -18.91
CA HIS A 729 -21.03 10.36 -18.58
C HIS A 729 -20.06 11.47 -19.00
N LEU A 730 -20.59 12.63 -19.40
CA LEU A 730 -19.84 13.85 -19.67
C LEU A 730 -20.67 15.05 -19.23
N LYS A 731 -20.06 16.07 -18.62
CA LYS A 731 -20.79 17.31 -18.34
C LYS A 731 -21.46 17.88 -19.59
N ARG A 732 -22.71 18.29 -19.45
CA ARG A 732 -23.51 18.90 -20.53
C ARG A 732 -22.82 20.14 -21.12
N ALA A 733 -22.13 20.91 -20.30
CA ALA A 733 -21.35 22.08 -20.74
C ALA A 733 -20.23 21.74 -21.74
N ALA A 734 -19.69 20.51 -21.70
CA ALA A 734 -18.64 20.06 -22.61
C ALA A 734 -19.17 19.56 -23.97
N LEU A 735 -20.49 19.35 -24.11
CA LEU A 735 -21.09 18.85 -25.35
C LEU A 735 -20.90 19.80 -26.54
N ALA A 736 -21.15 21.09 -26.34
CA ALA A 736 -21.03 22.07 -27.42
C ALA A 736 -19.57 22.21 -27.92
N PRO A 737 -18.55 22.38 -27.06
CA PRO A 737 -17.15 22.37 -27.50
C PRO A 737 -16.74 21.08 -28.22
N LEU A 738 -17.15 19.91 -27.70
CA LEU A 738 -16.82 18.62 -28.32
C LEU A 738 -17.43 18.48 -29.71
N THR A 739 -18.71 18.80 -29.85
CA THR A 739 -19.41 18.72 -31.14
C THR A 739 -18.88 19.71 -32.17
N ALA A 740 -18.49 20.92 -31.74
CA ALA A 740 -17.83 21.90 -32.59
C ALA A 740 -16.48 21.38 -33.10
N TRP A 741 -15.62 20.87 -32.21
CA TRP A 741 -14.33 20.29 -32.57
C TRP A 741 -14.45 19.12 -33.57
N VAL A 742 -15.43 18.21 -33.37
CA VAL A 742 -15.70 17.13 -34.34
C VAL A 742 -16.08 17.72 -35.70
N ARG A 743 -17.05 18.65 -35.74
CA ARG A 743 -17.49 19.27 -37.00
C ARG A 743 -16.38 20.02 -37.71
N ASP A 744 -15.39 20.51 -36.96
CA ASP A 744 -14.26 21.25 -37.51
C ASP A 744 -13.12 20.39 -38.05
N GLY A 745 -13.17 19.06 -37.87
CA GLY A 745 -12.17 18.12 -38.39
C GLY A 745 -11.70 17.07 -37.39
N GLY A 746 -12.15 17.16 -36.14
CA GLY A 746 -11.84 16.19 -35.10
C GLY A 746 -12.43 14.81 -35.36
N VAL A 747 -11.75 13.78 -34.84
CA VAL A 747 -12.19 12.38 -34.87
C VAL A 747 -12.49 11.92 -33.45
N LEU A 748 -13.77 11.73 -33.15
CA LEU A 748 -14.20 11.22 -31.86
C LEU A 748 -14.35 9.70 -31.92
N VAL A 749 -13.54 8.97 -31.16
CA VAL A 749 -13.65 7.52 -30.99
C VAL A 749 -14.45 7.24 -29.72
N LEU A 750 -15.62 6.63 -29.86
CA LEU A 750 -16.51 6.24 -28.76
C LEU A 750 -16.38 4.76 -28.46
N GLY A 751 -16.01 4.46 -27.21
CA GLY A 751 -16.12 3.11 -26.66
C GLY A 751 -17.58 2.68 -26.47
N ALA A 752 -17.77 1.40 -26.13
CA ALA A 752 -19.10 0.85 -25.90
C ALA A 752 -19.82 1.64 -24.79
N GLY A 753 -21.04 2.12 -25.05
CA GLY A 753 -21.83 2.93 -24.09
C GLY A 753 -21.26 4.32 -23.72
N ALA A 754 -20.18 4.79 -24.36
CA ALA A 754 -19.52 6.04 -24.00
C ALA A 754 -20.36 7.30 -24.30
N LEU A 755 -20.32 8.29 -23.42
CA LEU A 755 -20.93 9.62 -23.54
C LEU A 755 -22.43 9.58 -23.88
N THR A 756 -23.16 8.63 -23.28
CA THR A 756 -24.61 8.50 -23.44
C THR A 756 -25.38 9.42 -22.50
N SER A 757 -24.77 9.78 -21.37
CA SER A 757 -25.41 10.51 -20.27
C SER A 757 -24.66 11.78 -19.89
N ASP A 758 -25.38 12.73 -19.32
CA ASP A 758 -24.83 13.94 -18.70
C ASP A 758 -24.42 13.71 -17.24
N GLU A 759 -23.91 14.73 -16.56
CA GLU A 759 -23.51 14.65 -15.15
C GLU A 759 -24.64 14.23 -14.19
N PHE A 760 -25.91 14.39 -14.58
CA PHE A 760 -27.08 14.02 -13.80
C PHE A 760 -27.71 12.69 -14.24
N GLY A 761 -27.04 11.94 -15.12
CA GLY A 761 -27.52 10.65 -15.62
C GLY A 761 -28.75 10.77 -16.53
N ALA A 762 -28.98 11.95 -17.10
CA ALA A 762 -29.96 12.19 -18.15
C ALA A 762 -29.29 12.06 -19.53
N PRO A 763 -30.03 11.80 -20.63
CA PRO A 763 -29.43 11.70 -21.96
C PRO A 763 -28.60 12.93 -22.33
N LEU A 764 -27.35 12.71 -22.74
CA LEU A 764 -26.44 13.79 -23.14
C LEU A 764 -26.92 14.48 -24.43
N GLY A 765 -27.36 13.66 -25.40
CA GLY A 765 -27.81 14.12 -26.73
C GLY A 765 -26.70 14.17 -27.80
N LEU A 766 -25.52 13.61 -27.52
CA LEU A 766 -24.37 13.57 -28.43
C LEU A 766 -24.70 12.93 -29.78
N ASP A 767 -25.28 11.72 -29.74
CA ASP A 767 -25.63 10.92 -30.91
C ASP A 767 -26.51 11.74 -31.89
N LYS A 768 -27.57 12.36 -31.37
CA LYS A 768 -28.45 13.27 -32.13
C LYS A 768 -27.70 14.49 -32.65
N ALA A 769 -26.86 15.13 -31.84
CA ALA A 769 -26.13 16.33 -32.21
C ALA A 769 -25.18 16.09 -33.39
N LEU A 770 -24.67 14.87 -33.55
CA LEU A 770 -23.71 14.52 -34.59
C LEU A 770 -24.25 13.58 -35.68
N GLY A 771 -25.56 13.28 -35.68
CA GLY A 771 -26.18 12.43 -36.69
C GLY A 771 -25.75 10.97 -36.64
N PHE A 772 -25.39 10.49 -35.45
CA PHE A 772 -24.91 9.14 -35.18
C PHE A 772 -26.00 8.30 -34.48
N SER A 773 -25.99 6.97 -34.67
CA SER A 773 -26.95 6.06 -34.02
C SER A 773 -26.26 4.76 -33.60
N ARG A 774 -26.67 4.26 -32.44
CA ARG A 774 -26.22 3.00 -31.83
C ARG A 774 -27.32 2.41 -30.96
N GLU A 775 -27.28 1.10 -30.78
CA GLU A 775 -28.10 0.43 -29.77
C GLU A 775 -27.56 0.70 -28.35
N PRO A 776 -28.38 0.54 -27.30
CA PRO A 776 -27.90 0.61 -25.92
C PRO A 776 -26.84 -0.45 -25.59
N LEU A 777 -25.95 -0.13 -24.65
CA LEU A 777 -25.01 -1.09 -24.09
C LEU A 777 -25.73 -2.18 -23.30
N VAL A 778 -25.47 -3.44 -23.68
CA VAL A 778 -25.90 -4.62 -22.93
C VAL A 778 -24.70 -5.15 -22.15
N LEU A 779 -24.64 -4.84 -20.86
CA LEU A 779 -23.63 -5.35 -19.93
C LEU A 779 -24.08 -6.70 -19.35
N ARG A 780 -23.21 -7.71 -19.40
CA ARG A 780 -23.43 -9.07 -18.89
C ARG A 780 -22.64 -9.36 -17.62
N ASP A 781 -21.38 -8.94 -17.60
CA ASP A 781 -20.46 -9.16 -16.48
C ASP A 781 -19.70 -7.87 -16.15
N LEU A 782 -19.38 -7.71 -14.86
CA LEU A 782 -18.47 -6.67 -14.39
C LEU A 782 -17.03 -7.18 -14.41
N PRO A 783 -16.05 -6.35 -14.78
CA PRO A 783 -14.68 -6.80 -14.99
C PRO A 783 -13.94 -7.28 -13.72
N GLY A 784 -14.29 -6.77 -12.53
CA GLY A 784 -13.57 -7.05 -11.29
C GLY A 784 -12.08 -6.70 -11.36
N ARG A 785 -11.25 -7.21 -10.45
CA ARG A 785 -9.81 -6.86 -10.42
C ARG A 785 -9.12 -7.54 -11.60
N ALA A 786 -8.23 -6.81 -12.25
CA ALA A 786 -7.52 -7.30 -13.42
C ALA A 786 -6.74 -8.59 -13.11
N GLU A 787 -6.11 -8.69 -11.94
CA GLU A 787 -5.35 -9.89 -11.57
C GLU A 787 -6.20 -11.15 -11.35
N TYR A 788 -7.46 -11.02 -10.88
CA TYR A 788 -8.22 -12.16 -10.37
C TYR A 788 -9.51 -12.47 -11.14
N GLU A 789 -10.44 -11.51 -11.20
CA GLU A 789 -11.77 -11.73 -11.77
C GLU A 789 -11.75 -11.57 -13.29
N MET A 790 -11.03 -10.58 -13.81
CA MET A 790 -11.05 -10.22 -15.23
C MET A 790 -10.61 -11.35 -16.18
N PRO A 791 -9.58 -12.18 -15.88
CA PRO A 791 -9.18 -13.30 -16.73
C PRO A 791 -10.19 -14.45 -16.74
N ARG A 792 -11.19 -14.43 -15.83
CA ARG A 792 -12.24 -15.46 -15.70
C ARG A 792 -13.54 -15.04 -16.38
N LEU A 793 -13.58 -13.87 -17.01
CA LEU A 793 -14.74 -13.39 -17.77
C LEU A 793 -15.06 -14.34 -18.91
N LYS A 794 -16.36 -14.57 -19.15
CA LYS A 794 -16.82 -15.45 -20.21
C LYS A 794 -16.97 -14.66 -21.52
N PRO A 795 -16.41 -15.14 -22.64
CA PRO A 795 -16.62 -14.51 -23.94
C PRO A 795 -18.11 -14.50 -24.32
N LEU A 796 -18.58 -13.34 -24.76
CA LEU A 796 -19.92 -13.14 -25.36
C LEU A 796 -19.94 -13.45 -26.86
N GLY A 797 -18.76 -13.59 -27.45
CA GLY A 797 -18.51 -13.79 -28.87
C GLY A 797 -17.07 -13.40 -29.20
N GLU A 798 -16.78 -13.25 -30.49
CA GLU A 798 -15.48 -12.82 -31.00
C GLU A 798 -15.66 -11.73 -32.05
N TYR A 799 -14.73 -10.78 -32.10
CA TYR A 799 -14.61 -9.81 -33.18
C TYR A 799 -13.15 -9.69 -33.61
N ARG A 800 -12.87 -10.00 -34.87
CA ARG A 800 -11.52 -9.90 -35.47
C ARG A 800 -10.45 -10.65 -34.66
N GLY A 801 -10.77 -11.83 -34.10
CA GLY A 801 -9.86 -12.63 -33.28
C GLY A 801 -9.72 -12.17 -31.83
N MET A 802 -10.49 -11.16 -31.38
CA MET A 802 -10.54 -10.73 -29.98
C MET A 802 -11.82 -11.21 -29.31
N PRO A 803 -11.78 -11.76 -28.09
CA PRO A 803 -12.99 -12.09 -27.36
C PRO A 803 -13.73 -10.82 -26.92
N LEU A 804 -15.05 -10.84 -27.09
CA LEU A 804 -15.96 -9.80 -26.60
C LEU A 804 -16.26 -10.08 -25.13
N LEU A 805 -15.82 -9.21 -24.21
CA LEU A 805 -15.98 -9.37 -22.77
C LEU A 805 -16.83 -8.24 -22.17
N CYS A 806 -17.41 -8.49 -20.99
CA CYS A 806 -18.26 -7.58 -20.20
C CYS A 806 -19.59 -7.21 -20.87
N GLY A 807 -19.58 -6.66 -22.08
CA GLY A 807 -20.78 -6.20 -22.78
C GLY A 807 -20.48 -5.66 -24.17
N THR A 808 -21.55 -5.43 -24.95
CA THR A 808 -21.48 -4.87 -26.31
C THR A 808 -22.66 -3.96 -26.62
N ASN A 809 -22.50 -3.12 -27.63
CA ASN A 809 -23.61 -2.43 -28.27
C ASN A 809 -23.46 -2.47 -29.80
N ALA A 810 -24.56 -2.67 -30.52
CA ALA A 810 -24.52 -2.69 -31.98
C ALA A 810 -24.54 -1.25 -32.55
N PRO A 811 -23.96 -1.04 -33.75
CA PRO A 811 -23.02 -1.94 -34.43
C PRO A 811 -21.66 -2.04 -33.71
N LEU A 812 -20.96 -3.18 -33.80
CA LEU A 812 -19.66 -3.36 -33.11
C LEU A 812 -18.57 -2.39 -33.61
N GLU A 813 -18.61 -2.00 -34.88
CA GLU A 813 -17.74 -0.97 -35.45
C GLU A 813 -18.55 -0.14 -36.45
N HIS A 814 -18.53 1.19 -36.33
CA HIS A 814 -19.28 2.08 -37.22
C HIS A 814 -18.68 3.47 -37.25
N ALA A 815 -18.61 4.08 -38.43
CA ALA A 815 -18.10 5.42 -38.62
C ALA A 815 -19.12 6.29 -39.36
N VAL A 816 -19.31 7.51 -38.87
CA VAL A 816 -20.23 8.50 -39.45
C VAL A 816 -19.51 9.83 -39.61
N ALA A 817 -19.62 10.45 -40.79
CA ALA A 817 -19.10 11.79 -41.03
C ALA A 817 -19.94 12.83 -40.29
N ALA A 818 -19.28 13.83 -39.69
CA ALA A 818 -19.94 14.94 -39.00
C ALA A 818 -19.17 16.22 -39.30
N GLY A 819 -19.70 17.06 -40.20
CA GLY A 819 -18.97 18.21 -40.73
C GLY A 819 -17.71 17.78 -41.49
N ARG A 820 -16.55 18.37 -41.15
CA ARG A 820 -15.24 17.99 -41.68
C ARG A 820 -14.58 16.82 -40.93
N GLY A 821 -15.12 16.45 -39.77
CA GLY A 821 -14.62 15.34 -38.97
C GLY A 821 -15.54 14.12 -39.03
N ARG A 822 -15.41 13.24 -38.05
CA ARG A 822 -16.20 12.01 -37.96
C ARG A 822 -16.25 11.45 -36.54
N ILE A 823 -17.24 10.61 -36.31
CA ILE A 823 -17.34 9.74 -35.14
C ILE A 823 -17.07 8.33 -35.57
N VAL A 824 -16.35 7.60 -34.72
CA VAL A 824 -16.09 6.18 -34.88
C VAL A 824 -16.45 5.49 -33.59
N GLN A 825 -17.30 4.48 -33.66
CA GLN A 825 -17.67 3.64 -32.52
C GLN A 825 -16.90 2.33 -32.53
N THR A 826 -16.46 1.92 -31.34
CA THR A 826 -16.07 0.55 -31.01
C THR A 826 -17.07 0.02 -29.97
N GLY A 827 -18.10 -0.70 -30.42
CA GLY A 827 -19.22 -1.21 -29.60
C GLY A 827 -18.86 -2.39 -28.70
N PHE A 828 -17.60 -2.49 -28.27
CA PHE A 828 -17.04 -3.50 -27.38
C PHE A 828 -15.85 -2.92 -26.58
N PHE A 829 -15.25 -3.71 -25.68
CA PHE A 829 -14.18 -3.29 -24.76
C PHE A 829 -12.81 -3.90 -25.12
N PRO A 830 -12.07 -3.33 -26.10
CA PRO A 830 -10.78 -3.86 -26.53
C PRO A 830 -9.70 -3.83 -25.43
N GLY A 831 -9.67 -2.80 -24.58
CA GLY A 831 -8.70 -2.68 -23.49
C GLY A 831 -8.87 -3.77 -22.43
N ILE A 832 -10.10 -3.97 -21.95
CA ILE A 832 -10.43 -5.04 -20.99
C ILE A 832 -10.11 -6.41 -21.58
N SER A 833 -10.51 -6.66 -22.84
CA SER A 833 -10.20 -7.92 -23.53
C SER A 833 -8.69 -8.15 -23.62
N TYR A 834 -7.93 -7.10 -23.93
CA TYR A 834 -6.48 -7.18 -24.10
C TYR A 834 -5.75 -7.60 -22.82
N ILE A 835 -6.13 -7.02 -21.69
CA ILE A 835 -5.52 -7.38 -20.41
C ILE A 835 -6.07 -8.72 -19.88
N ALA A 836 -7.33 -9.06 -20.14
CA ALA A 836 -7.95 -10.31 -19.70
C ALA A 836 -7.29 -11.54 -20.35
N THR A 837 -6.87 -11.43 -21.62
CA THR A 837 -6.21 -12.53 -22.35
C THR A 837 -4.68 -12.53 -22.23
N SER A 838 -4.11 -11.58 -21.48
CA SER A 838 -2.67 -11.53 -21.21
C SER A 838 -2.18 -12.75 -20.42
N LYS A 839 -0.97 -13.22 -20.77
CA LYS A 839 -0.38 -14.43 -20.21
C LYS A 839 0.79 -14.10 -19.31
N ARG A 840 0.84 -14.80 -18.17
CA ARG A 840 1.92 -14.71 -17.21
C ARG A 840 2.98 -15.75 -17.56
N PRO A 841 4.29 -15.40 -17.56
CA PRO A 841 5.34 -16.41 -17.61
C PRO A 841 5.30 -17.29 -16.36
N ASP A 842 5.63 -18.58 -16.50
CA ASP A 842 5.84 -19.46 -15.34
C ASP A 842 6.93 -18.87 -14.43
N ALA A 843 6.70 -18.94 -13.11
CA ALA A 843 7.59 -18.42 -12.05
C ALA A 843 7.78 -16.88 -11.95
N ALA A 844 7.07 -16.05 -12.72
CA ALA A 844 7.19 -14.59 -12.61
C ALA A 844 6.39 -14.00 -11.44
N GLU A 845 7.08 -13.29 -10.55
CA GLU A 845 6.49 -12.42 -9.53
C GLU A 845 5.93 -11.15 -10.20
N TYR A 846 4.67 -11.27 -10.62
CA TYR A 846 3.64 -10.22 -10.70
C TYR A 846 3.32 -9.52 -12.02
N SER A 847 4.24 -9.18 -12.95
CA SER A 847 3.82 -8.59 -14.25
C SER A 847 3.61 -9.64 -15.34
N VAL A 848 2.50 -9.55 -16.07
CA VAL A 848 2.33 -10.21 -17.36
C VAL A 848 3.18 -9.50 -18.42
N LEU A 849 3.87 -10.29 -19.23
CA LEU A 849 4.81 -9.79 -20.24
C LEU A 849 4.40 -10.18 -21.66
N ASP A 850 3.43 -11.10 -21.79
CA ASP A 850 2.94 -11.59 -23.07
C ASP A 850 1.46 -11.23 -23.28
N PHE A 851 1.20 -10.73 -24.48
CA PHE A 851 -0.08 -10.17 -24.88
C PHE A 851 -0.42 -10.60 -26.30
N GLU A 852 -1.68 -10.97 -26.51
CA GLU A 852 -2.15 -11.47 -27.79
C GLU A 852 -1.98 -10.44 -28.92
N ALA A 853 -1.45 -10.91 -30.05
CA ALA A 853 -1.18 -10.05 -31.20
C ALA A 853 -2.46 -9.57 -31.91
N ALA A 854 -3.57 -10.31 -31.78
CA ALA A 854 -4.84 -9.99 -32.44
C ALA A 854 -5.32 -8.56 -32.10
N HIS A 855 -5.27 -8.17 -30.82
CA HIS A 855 -5.66 -6.83 -30.39
C HIS A 855 -4.77 -5.74 -30.99
N ARG A 856 -3.45 -5.93 -30.99
CA ARG A 856 -2.51 -4.97 -31.57
C ARG A 856 -2.64 -4.87 -33.09
N ASN A 857 -2.89 -6.00 -33.76
CA ASN A 857 -3.10 -6.04 -35.21
C ASN A 857 -4.37 -5.27 -35.60
N TRP A 858 -5.49 -5.52 -34.91
CA TRP A 858 -6.73 -4.78 -35.12
C TRP A 858 -6.54 -3.29 -34.79
N MET A 859 -6.00 -2.95 -33.62
CA MET A 859 -5.83 -1.56 -33.20
C MET A 859 -4.90 -0.79 -34.14
N THR A 860 -3.81 -1.40 -34.62
CA THR A 860 -2.90 -0.76 -35.59
C THR A 860 -3.62 -0.49 -36.92
N ALA A 861 -4.41 -1.44 -37.42
CA ALA A 861 -5.22 -1.24 -38.62
C ALA A 861 -6.28 -0.15 -38.41
N PHE A 862 -6.97 -0.19 -37.27
CA PHE A 862 -7.97 0.79 -36.87
C PHE A 862 -7.39 2.21 -36.82
N LEU A 863 -6.26 2.41 -36.12
CA LEU A 863 -5.51 3.67 -36.09
C LEU A 863 -5.08 4.15 -37.48
N GLY A 864 -4.73 3.22 -38.38
CA GLY A 864 -4.48 3.51 -39.78
C GLY A 864 -5.69 4.11 -40.49
N THR A 865 -6.90 3.60 -40.24
CA THR A 865 -8.14 4.21 -40.76
C THR A 865 -8.38 5.61 -40.19
N LEU A 866 -7.84 5.91 -39.00
CA LEU A 866 -7.89 7.22 -38.36
C LEU A 866 -6.84 8.20 -38.90
N ASP A 867 -5.87 7.71 -39.69
CA ASP A 867 -4.64 8.41 -40.13
C ASP A 867 -3.79 8.87 -38.93
N VAL A 868 -3.73 8.02 -37.89
CA VAL A 868 -2.81 8.21 -36.77
C VAL A 868 -1.48 7.57 -37.16
N ARG A 869 -0.43 8.41 -37.21
CA ARG A 869 0.95 7.97 -37.43
C ARG A 869 1.77 8.29 -36.18
N PRO A 870 2.22 7.27 -35.42
CA PRO A 870 3.07 7.49 -34.28
C PRO A 870 4.33 8.28 -34.62
N ARG A 871 4.62 9.33 -33.85
CA ARG A 871 5.88 10.07 -33.95
C ARG A 871 7.07 9.18 -33.60
N ILE A 872 6.92 8.30 -32.61
CA ILE A 872 7.95 7.38 -32.15
C ILE A 872 7.47 5.96 -32.40
N ARG A 873 8.24 5.18 -33.17
CA ARG A 873 7.95 3.77 -33.40
C ARG A 873 9.03 2.91 -32.77
N VAL A 874 8.61 1.90 -32.01
CA VAL A 874 9.51 1.06 -31.21
C VAL A 874 9.26 -0.42 -31.51
N THR A 875 10.34 -1.21 -31.61
CA THR A 875 10.29 -2.67 -31.71
C THR A 875 11.31 -3.29 -30.75
N PRO A 876 10.94 -4.31 -29.93
CA PRO A 876 9.62 -4.95 -29.83
C PRO A 876 8.54 -4.10 -29.13
N TYR A 877 7.27 -4.53 -29.19
CA TYR A 877 6.09 -3.75 -28.77
C TYR A 877 5.98 -3.49 -27.26
N ASN A 878 6.60 -4.35 -26.46
CA ASN A 878 6.63 -4.29 -24.99
C ASN A 878 7.85 -3.48 -24.49
N ILE A 879 8.41 -2.63 -25.35
CA ILE A 879 9.37 -1.60 -24.96
C ILE A 879 8.67 -0.27 -25.12
N GLU A 880 8.69 0.50 -24.06
CA GLU A 880 8.07 1.81 -24.03
C GLU A 880 9.15 2.87 -24.13
N VAL A 881 8.99 3.82 -25.07
CA VAL A 881 9.92 4.94 -25.24
C VAL A 881 9.12 6.23 -25.21
N ASN A 882 9.53 7.11 -24.31
CA ASN A 882 9.02 8.46 -24.22
C ASN A 882 10.11 9.47 -24.61
N LEU A 883 9.75 10.46 -25.42
CA LEU A 883 10.61 11.59 -25.76
C LEU A 883 10.31 12.74 -24.82
N LEU A 884 11.32 13.23 -24.12
CA LEU A 884 11.30 14.46 -23.36
C LEU A 884 12.03 15.54 -24.17
N GLU A 885 11.34 16.62 -24.51
CA GLU A 885 11.84 17.68 -25.39
C GLU A 885 12.32 18.90 -24.61
N SER A 886 13.50 19.42 -24.95
CA SER A 886 14.02 20.68 -24.42
C SER A 886 14.72 21.49 -25.52
N ALA A 887 15.20 22.69 -25.17
CA ALA A 887 15.92 23.55 -26.12
C ALA A 887 17.34 23.03 -26.46
N GLU A 888 18.02 22.41 -25.49
CA GLU A 888 19.45 22.06 -25.61
C GLU A 888 19.68 20.59 -25.96
N ALA A 889 18.93 19.68 -25.32
CA ALA A 889 18.99 18.25 -25.59
C ALA A 889 17.64 17.62 -25.31
N ASP A 890 17.21 16.73 -26.19
CA ASP A 890 16.06 15.88 -25.92
C ASP A 890 16.54 14.61 -25.19
N VAL A 891 15.67 13.96 -24.42
CA VAL A 891 15.99 12.73 -23.70
C VAL A 891 14.97 11.66 -24.07
N LEU A 892 15.45 10.49 -24.48
CA LEU A 892 14.60 9.30 -24.59
C LEU A 892 14.64 8.55 -23.27
N ALA A 893 13.49 8.36 -22.65
CA ALA A 893 13.35 7.41 -21.56
C ALA A 893 12.86 6.08 -22.13
N VAL A 894 13.71 5.06 -22.06
CA VAL A 894 13.45 3.71 -22.56
C VAL A 894 13.14 2.80 -21.38
N SER A 895 11.96 2.18 -21.37
CA SER A 895 11.52 1.23 -20.36
C SER A 895 11.28 -0.14 -20.98
N ASN A 896 11.99 -1.16 -20.51
CA ASN A 896 11.95 -2.51 -21.09
C ASN A 896 11.04 -3.46 -20.27
N TRP A 897 9.84 -3.74 -20.80
CA TRP A 897 8.85 -4.65 -20.22
C TRP A 897 8.89 -6.06 -20.82
N SER A 898 10.02 -6.46 -21.43
CA SER A 898 10.21 -7.83 -21.90
C SER A 898 10.75 -8.80 -20.82
N GLY A 899 11.15 -8.26 -19.65
CA GLY A 899 11.70 -9.03 -18.53
C GLY A 899 13.13 -9.55 -18.75
N LYS A 900 13.79 -9.15 -19.84
CA LYS A 900 15.16 -9.53 -20.19
C LYS A 900 15.82 -8.48 -21.07
N ARG A 901 17.15 -8.56 -21.21
CA ARG A 901 17.90 -7.72 -22.14
C ARG A 901 17.31 -7.81 -23.55
N ALA A 902 17.17 -6.67 -24.22
CA ALA A 902 16.57 -6.59 -25.54
C ALA A 902 17.34 -5.65 -26.47
N THR A 903 17.36 -6.01 -27.76
CA THR A 903 17.72 -5.09 -28.84
C THR A 903 16.48 -4.34 -29.27
N VAL A 904 16.53 -3.01 -29.17
CA VAL A 904 15.41 -2.10 -29.38
C VAL A 904 15.68 -1.25 -30.60
N SER A 905 14.78 -1.27 -31.57
CA SER A 905 14.78 -0.33 -32.70
C SER A 905 13.82 0.81 -32.40
N ILE A 906 14.31 2.04 -32.41
CA ILE A 906 13.56 3.27 -32.16
C ILE A 906 13.64 4.13 -33.41
N GLU A 907 12.49 4.51 -33.95
CA GLU A 907 12.38 5.49 -35.04
C GLU A 907 11.65 6.72 -34.54
N ILE A 908 12.21 7.90 -34.81
CA ILE A 908 11.65 9.19 -34.41
C ILE A 908 11.45 10.03 -35.66
N ASP A 909 10.19 10.25 -36.03
CA ASP A 909 9.83 11.12 -37.14
C ASP A 909 9.94 12.59 -36.76
N ARG A 910 10.29 13.41 -37.75
CA ARG A 910 10.50 14.86 -37.59
C ARG A 910 11.53 15.13 -36.49
N ALA A 911 12.56 14.29 -36.42
CA ALA A 911 13.65 14.46 -35.49
C ALA A 911 14.47 15.71 -35.89
N PRO A 912 14.77 16.61 -34.93
CA PRO A 912 15.81 17.61 -35.12
C PRO A 912 17.14 16.98 -35.56
N ALA A 913 18.03 17.78 -36.14
CA ALA A 913 19.39 17.35 -36.39
C ALA A 913 20.12 17.21 -35.05
N TYR A 914 20.37 15.98 -34.60
CA TYR A 914 21.11 15.75 -33.36
C TYR A 914 22.60 15.53 -33.63
N ARG A 915 23.43 16.36 -32.99
CA ARG A 915 24.89 16.30 -33.04
C ARG A 915 25.44 15.03 -32.38
N ALA A 916 24.80 14.57 -31.30
CA ALA A 916 25.22 13.37 -30.57
C ALA A 916 24.01 12.55 -30.09
N VAL A 917 24.23 11.25 -29.93
CA VAL A 917 23.29 10.29 -29.33
C VAL A 917 24.08 9.52 -28.28
N GLU A 918 23.69 9.68 -27.02
CA GLU A 918 24.48 9.26 -25.86
C GLU A 918 23.58 8.43 -24.93
N PRO A 919 23.49 7.11 -25.15
CA PRO A 919 22.90 6.19 -24.16
C PRO A 919 23.74 6.21 -22.89
N VAL A 920 23.09 6.15 -21.74
CA VAL A 920 23.81 6.17 -20.45
C VAL A 920 24.06 4.76 -19.96
N ALA A 921 23.01 3.97 -19.76
CA ALA A 921 23.07 2.60 -19.28
C ALA A 921 23.08 1.57 -20.41
N GLY A 922 22.42 1.88 -21.54
CA GLY A 922 22.36 1.05 -22.72
C GLY A 922 23.58 1.18 -23.62
N ARG A 923 23.55 0.48 -24.75
CA ARG A 923 24.60 0.52 -25.77
C ARG A 923 24.01 0.86 -27.13
N LEU A 924 24.54 1.90 -27.78
CA LEU A 924 24.21 2.23 -29.17
C LEU A 924 24.85 1.21 -30.11
N ILE A 925 24.02 0.54 -30.92
CA ILE A 925 24.45 -0.42 -31.94
C ILE A 925 24.49 0.24 -33.32
N GLU A 926 23.44 0.99 -33.65
CA GLU A 926 23.31 1.62 -34.97
C GLU A 926 22.61 2.99 -34.83
N LYS A 927 23.05 3.96 -35.62
CA LYS A 927 22.38 5.25 -35.84
C LYS A 927 22.29 5.48 -37.35
N SER A 928 21.09 5.75 -37.85
CA SER A 928 20.87 6.15 -39.24
C SER A 928 19.80 7.24 -39.32
N ILE A 929 19.86 8.06 -40.38
CA ILE A 929 18.88 9.12 -40.63
C ILE A 929 18.41 8.99 -42.07
N THR A 930 17.09 8.86 -42.27
CA THR A 930 16.47 8.77 -43.58
C THR A 930 15.23 9.66 -43.59
N GLN A 931 15.11 10.60 -44.53
CA GLN A 931 13.91 11.43 -44.71
C GLN A 931 13.37 12.12 -43.43
N GLN A 932 14.26 12.71 -42.61
CA GLN A 932 13.94 13.34 -41.30
C GLN A 932 13.44 12.36 -40.21
N THR A 933 13.62 11.06 -40.42
CA THR A 933 13.43 10.03 -39.39
C THR A 933 14.79 9.61 -38.85
N LEU A 934 14.99 9.79 -37.54
CA LEU A 934 16.14 9.23 -36.82
C LEU A 934 15.83 7.78 -36.47
N ARG A 935 16.67 6.85 -36.88
CA ARG A 935 16.63 5.45 -36.45
C ARG A 935 17.80 5.14 -35.53
N LEU A 936 17.48 4.60 -34.35
CA LEU A 936 18.43 4.13 -33.36
C LEU A 936 18.20 2.64 -33.11
N VAL A 937 19.28 1.87 -33.03
CA VAL A 937 19.26 0.50 -32.52
C VAL A 937 20.07 0.47 -31.23
N LEU A 938 19.42 0.13 -30.12
CA LEU A 938 20.00 0.10 -28.78
C LEU A 938 19.95 -1.31 -28.21
N GLU A 939 20.96 -1.69 -27.43
CA GLU A 939 20.87 -2.83 -26.51
C GLU A 939 20.61 -2.29 -25.11
N VAL A 940 19.53 -2.72 -24.47
CA VAL A 940 19.11 -2.22 -23.14
C VAL A 940 18.77 -3.36 -22.20
N ASP A 941 19.10 -3.18 -20.91
CA ASP A 941 18.62 -4.02 -19.81
C ASP A 941 17.19 -3.56 -19.41
N ALA A 942 16.92 -3.27 -18.14
CA ALA A 942 15.57 -2.87 -17.69
C ALA A 942 15.10 -1.51 -18.22
N GLY A 943 16.04 -0.65 -18.63
CA GLY A 943 15.76 0.61 -19.30
C GLY A 943 17.01 1.47 -19.46
N ASP A 944 16.83 2.68 -19.98
CA ASP A 944 17.89 3.66 -20.19
C ASP A 944 17.34 5.09 -20.28
N LEU A 945 18.21 6.09 -20.08
CA LEU A 945 17.99 7.47 -20.49
C LEU A 945 19.02 7.81 -21.58
N VAL A 946 18.54 8.09 -22.79
CA VAL A 946 19.40 8.40 -23.94
C VAL A 946 19.35 9.90 -24.21
N ARG A 947 20.48 10.57 -24.09
CA ARG A 947 20.61 11.99 -24.38
C ARG A 947 20.78 12.21 -25.88
N LEU A 948 19.94 13.06 -26.47
CA LEU A 948 19.95 13.48 -27.86
C LEU A 948 20.35 14.95 -27.93
N ALA A 949 21.64 15.22 -28.11
CA ALA A 949 22.16 16.59 -28.14
C ALA A 949 21.76 17.28 -29.45
N ARG A 950 21.02 18.39 -29.36
CA ARG A 950 20.68 19.23 -30.52
C ARG A 950 21.91 19.96 -31.04
#